data_AF-A0A3Q4G470-F1
#
_entry.id   AF-A0A3Q4G470-F1
#
_cell.length_a   1.000
_cell.length_b   1.000
_cell.length_c   1.000
_cell.angle_alpha   90.00
_cell.angle_beta   90.00
_cell.angle_gamma   90.00
#
_symmetry.space_group_name_H-M   'P 1'
#
loop_
_entity.id
_entity.type
_entity.pdbx_description
1 polymer ?
#
loop_
_entity_poly.entity_id
_entity_poly.type
_entity_poly.pdbx_seq_one_letter_code
_entity_poly.pdbx_strand_id
1 'polypeptide(L)'
;MSLQDMNEVSNFKQGSAKGCASNNLNYPPFIPNILDNLMYSKTLCMDAKQSWGNHYDVHSLYGYSMVLASEKALQRVFGANRTLLLTRSSFPGVGKYSGHWLGDNGANWNDIKWAIPGMLEFGLFGIPYIGADICGFFDDSTEELCRRWMQVGAFYPFSRNHNAEGYKPQDPAVYGADSALVRSSKHYLNIRYTLLPYLYTLFYKAHTAGETVVRPVLHEFYSDSETWTVDRQFLWGKYLLITPVLDPGVDKVSAYLPDARWYDYETVRIFFPHWNRRNPMGLIIALDDHDSAAGELFWDDGDSRDTVKNSNYIHYKFTVTQGTLTMQVTNNGYNDPNNLKFDNIIILGVPTVPVSVSVTHVDATNTTTILDNNNIDYDGAKKVLTLQNLDLILGETYVVEWKVLRINCHPEDNADQAKCEARGCIWDVSAPNCIYPEDYGYNVTSLRESNEGMTIDIIRNTKYRSSGRPQSRDIDTLRVDIKYHSSDMLQFKIYDPNDDRYEVPVELSVPTTPETEESNRLYRVAIVQYPFGIQIIRNSTGTIIWDSSVPGFTFSDMFIQVTTRLPSQYVYGFGETEHKTYKHDLNYHTWGMFSKDQPPGYKMNCYGVHPFYMGLENTADAHGVLLLNSNAMGERSTHTRTESHRTYLVGRPVLPAYWSLGFQLCRYGYRNDKEIETLYTEMKTAGIPYDVQYADIDYMERQLNFVLDKDFQGLPALVDSMRDEGMRFIFILDPAISGNETQPYPAFERGIAADVFIKWPQTISDDIVWGKVWPDYPNVTVDESLDWDTQVELYRSFTAFPDFFRNQTADWWHTEIKDFYENTMKFDGIWIDMNEPASFVHGTVGGKCLGDPVLENPPYMPPLESKHLGLNHKTLCMNSEQILSDGRRVRHYDVHSLYGWSHSKPTYDALLDVTGKRGIVVTRSTYPSSGKWVGHWLGDNNSSWDQLYKSIIGMMEFSLFGISYTGADICGFFNPAEYEMCLRWSHLGAFYPYSRNHNGKGNPRQDPVSWDAAFATATRDVLNIRYTLLPYLYTLMFEAHTKGSTVIRPLLHEFVDDKTTWEIYRQFLWGPALLISPALDPGVTTVRGYIPKDRWYDFHTVNVGVRGTMVDMPTPMNHINLHVRGGYILPWQKPENTTYYSRKNPLGLIVALSDAGTAKGSFFWDDGEGIGKQKVTFEHSTLTSDVGTSGLDAADYLKLGVVRIWGVGTEVTEVTITLNDGPQPLTPQHNLESQVSTFLEHLIQLWLMPMSKYCVYLH
;
A
#
# COMPACT_ATOMS: atom_id res chain seq x y z
N MET A 1 -0.12 -16.01 36.40
CA MET A 1 -1.53 -15.67 36.15
C MET A 1 -1.68 -14.18 36.31
N SER A 2 -2.20 -13.48 35.31
CA SER A 2 -2.55 -12.06 35.42
C SER A 2 -4.06 -11.95 35.30
N LEU A 3 -4.66 -11.18 36.21
CA LEU A 3 -6.07 -10.79 36.18
C LEU A 3 -6.10 -9.27 35.99
N GLN A 4 -6.98 -8.79 35.11
CA GLN A 4 -7.04 -7.40 34.71
C GLN A 4 -8.48 -6.92 34.82
N ASP A 5 -8.80 -6.41 36.00
CA ASP A 5 -10.06 -5.75 36.33
C ASP A 5 -9.99 -4.28 35.86
N MET A 6 -11.12 -3.70 35.46
CA MET A 6 -11.22 -2.37 34.83
C MET A 6 -10.22 -2.20 33.66
N ASN A 7 -10.26 -3.13 32.69
CA ASN A 7 -9.28 -3.18 31.58
C ASN A 7 -9.80 -2.70 30.21
N GLU A 8 -11.08 -2.33 30.15
CA GLU A 8 -11.57 -1.22 29.33
C GLU A 8 -11.00 0.14 29.79
N VAL A 9 -11.09 1.19 28.97
CA VAL A 9 -10.80 2.55 29.45
C VAL A 9 -12.00 3.05 30.23
N SER A 10 -11.83 3.35 31.53
CA SER A 10 -12.90 3.89 32.37
C SER A 10 -12.43 5.07 33.22
N ASN A 11 -13.36 5.97 33.58
CA ASN A 11 -13.14 7.22 34.30
C ASN A 11 -14.47 7.75 34.91
N PHE A 12 -14.57 7.72 36.23
CA PHE A 12 -15.81 8.04 36.97
C PHE A 12 -16.32 9.49 36.88
N LYS A 13 -15.53 10.45 36.38
CA LYS A 13 -16.02 11.81 36.10
C LYS A 13 -16.06 12.05 34.61
N GLN A 14 -17.26 12.41 34.13
CA GLN A 14 -17.57 12.45 32.71
C GLN A 14 -16.43 13.03 31.81
N GLY A 15 -15.58 12.16 31.25
CA GLY A 15 -14.47 12.36 30.30
C GLY A 15 -13.29 13.17 30.81
N SER A 16 -13.58 14.37 31.30
CA SER A 16 -12.60 15.34 31.77
C SER A 16 -13.13 16.14 32.94
N ALA A 17 -12.20 16.56 33.80
CA ALA A 17 -12.47 17.43 34.92
C ALA A 17 -13.12 18.78 34.54
N LYS A 18 -13.02 19.21 33.28
CA LYS A 18 -13.51 20.51 32.78
C LYS A 18 -14.69 20.41 31.80
N GLY A 19 -15.14 19.20 31.46
CA GLY A 19 -15.53 18.93 30.07
C GLY A 19 -14.30 19.00 29.14
N CYS A 20 -14.48 18.94 27.84
CA CYS A 20 -13.48 19.23 26.80
C CYS A 20 -14.22 20.03 25.66
N ALA A 21 -13.79 19.95 24.40
CA ALA A 21 -14.05 21.00 23.39
C ALA A 21 -15.04 20.67 22.24
N SER A 22 -16.35 20.95 22.42
CA SER A 22 -17.42 20.83 21.40
C SER A 22 -16.96 21.03 19.93
N ASN A 23 -17.03 19.96 19.15
CA ASN A 23 -16.45 19.73 17.81
C ASN A 23 -17.07 18.45 17.20
N ASN A 24 -16.70 18.01 15.99
CA ASN A 24 -17.39 16.86 15.34
C ASN A 24 -16.88 15.48 15.75
N LEU A 25 -15.64 15.40 16.27
CA LEU A 25 -15.32 14.26 17.12
C LEU A 25 -16.26 14.29 18.31
N ASN A 26 -16.44 15.49 18.89
CA ASN A 26 -16.98 15.95 20.20
C ASN A 26 -18.52 16.24 20.34
N TYR A 27 -19.36 16.13 19.30
CA TYR A 27 -20.85 16.05 19.35
C TYR A 27 -21.44 15.45 18.02
N PRO A 28 -21.00 14.25 17.59
CA PRO A 28 -21.46 13.60 16.34
C PRO A 28 -22.92 13.09 16.37
N PRO A 29 -23.51 12.70 15.21
CA PRO A 29 -24.94 12.98 14.97
C PRO A 29 -26.05 11.94 15.33
N PHE A 30 -25.84 10.80 16.02
CA PHE A 30 -26.86 9.69 16.16
C PHE A 30 -26.61 8.70 17.32
N ILE A 31 -27.30 8.69 18.48
CA ILE A 31 -26.99 7.83 19.67
C ILE A 31 -27.50 6.33 19.58
N PRO A 32 -26.90 5.26 20.17
CA PRO A 32 -27.52 3.98 20.45
C PRO A 32 -27.52 3.63 21.94
N ASN A 33 -28.18 2.53 22.23
CA ASN A 33 -28.38 2.00 23.54
C ASN A 33 -27.07 1.53 24.09
N ILE A 34 -26.39 2.46 24.69
CA ILE A 34 -25.23 2.19 25.49
C ILE A 34 -25.31 3.24 26.57
N LEU A 35 -24.95 2.67 27.69
CA LEU A 35 -24.68 3.12 29.02
C LEU A 35 -25.45 4.49 29.39
N ASP A 36 -25.40 5.63 28.65
CA ASP A 36 -26.45 6.70 28.58
C ASP A 36 -26.72 7.63 27.30
N ASN A 37 -25.98 7.84 26.15
CA ASN A 37 -25.80 9.13 25.29
C ASN A 37 -24.51 10.06 24.96
N LEU A 38 -23.27 10.48 25.45
CA LEU A 38 -22.18 10.58 26.53
C LEU A 38 -20.87 9.68 26.87
N MET A 39 -19.92 9.24 26.01
CA MET A 39 -18.47 8.74 26.12
C MET A 39 -17.64 9.25 27.34
N TYR A 40 -18.10 10.32 27.96
CA TYR A 40 -17.50 11.18 28.96
C TYR A 40 -17.99 10.48 30.22
N SER A 41 -19.31 10.31 30.35
CA SER A 41 -19.91 9.28 31.20
C SER A 41 -19.10 7.98 31.11
N LYS A 42 -18.70 7.56 32.32
CA LYS A 42 -17.73 6.57 32.81
C LYS A 42 -16.49 6.18 31.98
N THR A 43 -16.12 6.88 30.91
CA THR A 43 -14.84 6.70 30.21
C THR A 43 -14.11 8.03 29.90
N LEU A 44 -13.01 8.01 29.15
CA LEU A 44 -12.02 9.11 29.06
C LEU A 44 -12.48 10.31 28.19
N CYS A 45 -11.65 11.36 28.15
CA CYS A 45 -11.70 12.40 27.11
C CYS A 45 -11.26 11.70 25.77
N MET A 46 -12.10 11.70 24.71
CA MET A 46 -12.05 10.87 23.50
C MET A 46 -11.50 11.45 22.17
N ASP A 47 -11.65 12.76 21.91
CA ASP A 47 -10.76 13.49 20.99
C ASP A 47 -9.30 13.49 21.49
N ALA A 48 -9.07 13.08 22.75
CA ALA A 48 -7.75 12.72 23.23
C ALA A 48 -7.19 11.50 22.48
N LYS A 49 -5.87 11.46 22.39
CA LYS A 49 -5.14 10.47 21.60
C LYS A 49 -4.75 9.28 22.48
N GLN A 50 -4.97 8.07 21.95
CA GLN A 50 -4.23 6.90 22.41
C GLN A 50 -2.97 6.71 21.56
N SER A 51 -2.14 5.72 21.89
CA SER A 51 -0.98 5.37 21.05
C SER A 51 -1.35 4.67 19.74
N TRP A 52 -2.57 4.15 19.61
CA TRP A 52 -3.03 3.36 18.45
C TRP A 52 -3.94 4.14 17.49
N GLY A 53 -4.34 5.36 17.86
CA GLY A 53 -5.27 6.20 17.11
C GLY A 53 -5.77 7.35 17.98
N ASN A 54 -6.76 8.10 17.50
CA ASN A 54 -7.60 8.83 18.47
C ASN A 54 -8.30 7.79 19.36
N HIS A 55 -8.71 8.14 20.58
CA HIS A 55 -9.55 7.23 21.35
C HIS A 55 -10.86 6.89 20.61
N TYR A 56 -11.34 7.85 19.78
CA TYR A 56 -12.19 7.71 18.59
C TYR A 56 -12.17 6.32 17.93
N ASP A 57 -11.03 5.94 17.37
CA ASP A 57 -10.97 4.83 16.41
C ASP A 57 -10.66 3.50 17.11
N VAL A 58 -10.34 3.53 18.41
CA VAL A 58 -9.71 2.40 19.11
C VAL A 58 -10.30 2.07 20.49
N HIS A 59 -11.40 2.70 20.92
CA HIS A 59 -11.99 2.45 22.26
C HIS A 59 -12.17 0.95 22.53
N SER A 60 -12.96 0.25 21.71
CA SER A 60 -13.26 -1.18 21.89
C SER A 60 -12.03 -2.08 21.64
N LEU A 61 -11.02 -1.58 20.92
CA LEU A 61 -9.74 -2.27 20.73
C LEU A 61 -8.79 -2.15 21.92
N TYR A 62 -9.06 -1.26 22.90
CA TYR A 62 -8.16 -1.05 24.03
C TYR A 62 -7.94 -2.31 24.87
N GLY A 63 -9.01 -3.04 25.22
CA GLY A 63 -8.91 -4.30 25.95
C GLY A 63 -8.10 -5.37 25.19
N TYR A 64 -8.27 -5.44 23.87
CA TYR A 64 -7.48 -6.31 23.00
C TYR A 64 -6.00 -5.88 22.93
N SER A 65 -5.73 -4.57 22.87
CA SER A 65 -4.38 -4.02 22.94
C SER A 65 -3.68 -4.38 24.26
N MET A 66 -4.42 -4.30 25.36
CA MET A 66 -3.94 -4.63 26.70
C MET A 66 -3.71 -6.15 26.83
N VAL A 67 -4.56 -6.99 26.25
CA VAL A 67 -4.31 -8.44 26.14
C VAL A 67 -3.04 -8.72 25.33
N LEU A 68 -2.85 -8.14 24.15
CA LEU A 68 -1.65 -8.39 23.33
C LEU A 68 -0.35 -7.86 23.97
N ALA A 69 -0.41 -6.73 24.70
CA ALA A 69 0.70 -6.23 25.48
C ALA A 69 1.02 -7.14 26.68
N SER A 70 -0.02 -7.61 27.36
CA SER A 70 0.08 -8.46 28.56
C SER A 70 0.50 -9.88 28.23
N GLU A 71 0.07 -10.43 27.09
CA GLU A 71 0.51 -11.73 26.59
C GLU A 71 2.01 -11.69 26.27
N LYS A 72 2.49 -10.66 25.56
CA LYS A 72 3.93 -10.44 25.33
C LYS A 72 4.71 -10.22 26.63
N ALA A 73 4.13 -9.54 27.63
CA ALA A 73 4.74 -9.39 28.94
C ALA A 73 4.82 -10.74 29.70
N LEU A 74 3.76 -11.55 29.63
CA LEU A 74 3.69 -12.88 30.23
C LEU A 74 4.66 -13.86 29.54
N GLN A 75 4.78 -13.85 28.21
CA GLN A 75 5.82 -14.58 27.47
C GLN A 75 7.23 -14.20 27.95
N ARG A 76 7.50 -12.89 28.15
CA ARG A 76 8.80 -12.42 28.65
C ARG A 76 9.08 -12.83 30.10
N VAL A 77 8.06 -12.89 30.97
CA VAL A 77 8.19 -13.22 32.39
C VAL A 77 8.24 -14.74 32.66
N PHE A 78 7.51 -15.55 31.89
CA PHE A 78 7.37 -16.99 32.10
C PHE A 78 8.07 -17.86 31.05
N GLY A 79 8.59 -17.25 29.98
CA GLY A 79 9.34 -17.92 28.91
C GLY A 79 8.49 -18.90 28.12
N ALA A 80 9.01 -20.12 27.91
CA ALA A 80 8.32 -21.19 27.20
C ALA A 80 7.20 -21.87 28.01
N ASN A 81 6.97 -21.49 29.28
CA ASN A 81 5.89 -22.05 30.09
C ASN A 81 4.54 -21.46 29.72
N ARG A 82 3.50 -22.29 29.60
CA ARG A 82 2.15 -21.82 29.25
C ARG A 82 1.58 -20.89 30.34
N THR A 83 1.12 -19.72 29.91
CA THR A 83 0.61 -18.65 30.79
C THR A 83 -0.91 -18.57 30.76
N LEU A 84 -1.53 -18.40 31.93
CA LEU A 84 -2.95 -18.04 32.03
C LEU A 84 -3.09 -16.51 32.13
N LEU A 85 -3.71 -15.92 31.11
CA LEU A 85 -4.23 -14.57 31.06
C LEU A 85 -5.76 -14.63 31.01
N LEU A 86 -6.40 -13.68 31.68
CA LEU A 86 -7.85 -13.51 31.72
C LEU A 86 -8.18 -12.02 31.52
N THR A 87 -9.22 -11.74 30.74
CA THR A 87 -9.65 -10.38 30.38
C THR A 87 -11.16 -10.20 30.57
N ARG A 88 -11.62 -8.98 30.91
CA ARG A 88 -13.05 -8.60 30.91
C ARG A 88 -13.44 -7.84 29.64
N SER A 89 -12.55 -7.01 29.11
CA SER A 89 -12.70 -6.39 27.77
C SER A 89 -12.08 -7.28 26.67
N SER A 90 -12.70 -7.37 25.50
CA SER A 90 -12.50 -8.50 24.56
C SER A 90 -12.93 -8.12 23.13
N PHE A 91 -12.24 -8.67 22.11
CA PHE A 91 -12.53 -8.42 20.69
C PHE A 91 -12.33 -9.72 19.88
N PRO A 92 -13.01 -9.93 18.73
CA PRO A 92 -12.86 -11.15 17.91
C PRO A 92 -11.40 -11.59 17.68
N GLY A 93 -11.14 -12.88 17.91
CA GLY A 93 -9.80 -13.47 17.86
C GLY A 93 -8.99 -13.44 19.17
N VAL A 94 -9.46 -12.77 20.23
CA VAL A 94 -8.79 -12.74 21.55
C VAL A 94 -8.62 -14.11 22.20
N GLY A 95 -9.52 -15.05 21.92
CA GLY A 95 -9.54 -16.42 22.48
C GLY A 95 -8.33 -17.29 22.13
N LYS A 96 -7.51 -16.84 21.16
CA LYS A 96 -6.19 -17.42 20.86
C LYS A 96 -5.14 -17.11 21.96
N TYR A 97 -5.32 -16.01 22.69
CA TYR A 97 -4.31 -15.43 23.60
C TYR A 97 -4.75 -15.38 25.07
N SER A 98 -6.05 -15.22 25.33
CA SER A 98 -6.60 -15.06 26.68
C SER A 98 -7.89 -15.85 26.86
N GLY A 99 -8.13 -16.32 28.08
CA GLY A 99 -9.49 -16.63 28.53
C GLY A 99 -10.25 -15.34 28.89
N HIS A 100 -11.53 -15.48 29.20
CA HIS A 100 -12.43 -14.37 29.53
C HIS A 100 -13.33 -14.75 30.71
N TRP A 101 -13.86 -13.78 31.44
CA TRP A 101 -14.99 -13.99 32.34
C TRP A 101 -16.09 -12.97 32.05
N LEU A 102 -17.35 -13.39 32.14
CA LEU A 102 -18.55 -12.68 31.67
C LEU A 102 -18.93 -11.43 32.51
N GLY A 103 -17.94 -10.74 33.06
CA GLY A 103 -18.11 -9.63 34.00
C GLY A 103 -18.56 -10.07 35.40
N ASP A 104 -18.79 -9.08 36.25
CA ASP A 104 -18.81 -9.22 37.69
C ASP A 104 -20.24 -9.28 38.23
N ASN A 105 -21.03 -10.20 37.67
CA ASN A 105 -22.46 -10.41 37.93
C ASN A 105 -22.95 -10.20 39.37
N GLY A 106 -24.14 -9.61 39.55
CA GLY A 106 -24.80 -9.47 40.85
C GLY A 106 -25.17 -10.80 41.51
N ALA A 107 -25.30 -10.84 42.83
CA ALA A 107 -25.66 -12.02 43.62
C ALA A 107 -27.18 -12.27 43.64
N ASN A 108 -27.79 -12.34 42.45
CA ASN A 108 -29.22 -12.57 42.27
C ASN A 108 -29.51 -13.83 41.41
N TRP A 109 -30.79 -14.23 41.37
CA TRP A 109 -31.22 -15.41 40.62
C TRP A 109 -31.38 -15.20 39.11
N ASN A 110 -31.30 -13.96 38.63
CA ASN A 110 -31.21 -13.66 37.20
C ASN A 110 -29.77 -13.78 36.70
N ASP A 111 -28.76 -13.45 37.52
CA ASP A 111 -27.34 -13.46 37.19
C ASP A 111 -26.73 -14.87 37.11
N ILE A 112 -27.12 -15.78 38.02
CA ILE A 112 -26.76 -17.21 37.97
C ILE A 112 -27.32 -17.89 36.72
N LYS A 113 -28.60 -17.60 36.43
CA LYS A 113 -29.24 -17.96 35.17
C LYS A 113 -28.43 -17.38 34.04
N TRP A 114 -28.19 -16.06 34.11
CA TRP A 114 -27.59 -15.28 33.05
C TRP A 114 -26.29 -16.00 32.59
N ALA A 115 -25.32 -16.33 33.43
CA ALA A 115 -24.01 -16.90 33.04
C ALA A 115 -23.94 -18.00 31.93
N ILE A 116 -24.95 -18.85 31.73
CA ILE A 116 -24.88 -20.03 30.85
C ILE A 116 -24.72 -19.71 29.34
N PRO A 117 -25.67 -19.05 28.67
CA PRO A 117 -25.55 -18.70 27.25
C PRO A 117 -24.37 -17.77 26.93
N GLY A 118 -23.86 -17.00 27.90
CA GLY A 118 -22.66 -16.19 27.68
C GLY A 118 -21.44 -17.08 27.41
N MET A 119 -21.36 -18.25 28.07
CA MET A 119 -20.36 -19.27 27.74
C MET A 119 -20.62 -19.96 26.39
N LEU A 120 -21.87 -19.99 25.92
CA LEU A 120 -22.24 -20.54 24.62
C LEU A 120 -21.79 -19.61 23.48
N GLU A 121 -22.10 -18.31 23.59
CA GLU A 121 -21.71 -17.28 22.62
C GLU A 121 -20.21 -17.07 22.56
N PHE A 122 -19.53 -16.91 23.70
CA PHE A 122 -18.07 -16.82 23.71
C PHE A 122 -17.40 -18.12 23.22
N GLY A 123 -18.08 -19.27 23.34
CA GLY A 123 -17.71 -20.49 22.65
C GLY A 123 -17.73 -20.34 21.12
N LEU A 124 -18.81 -19.79 20.57
CA LEU A 124 -18.95 -19.46 19.14
C LEU A 124 -17.92 -18.40 18.68
N PHE A 125 -17.63 -17.39 19.49
CA PHE A 125 -16.62 -16.34 19.21
C PHE A 125 -15.16 -16.85 19.28
N GLY A 126 -14.95 -18.16 19.48
CA GLY A 126 -13.62 -18.78 19.53
C GLY A 126 -12.88 -18.56 20.85
N ILE A 127 -13.59 -18.25 21.94
CA ILE A 127 -13.06 -17.97 23.29
C ILE A 127 -13.50 -19.10 24.24
N PRO A 128 -12.94 -20.33 24.12
CA PRO A 128 -13.45 -21.50 24.85
C PRO A 128 -13.15 -21.49 26.36
N TYR A 129 -12.20 -20.66 26.83
CA TYR A 129 -11.81 -20.59 28.25
C TYR A 129 -12.61 -19.47 28.94
N ILE A 130 -13.89 -19.76 29.16
CA ILE A 130 -14.93 -18.82 29.58
C ILE A 130 -15.60 -19.26 30.89
N GLY A 131 -16.11 -18.31 31.66
CA GLY A 131 -16.89 -18.55 32.89
C GLY A 131 -17.43 -17.24 33.47
N ALA A 132 -17.99 -17.28 34.67
CA ALA A 132 -18.53 -16.12 35.37
C ALA A 132 -18.33 -16.28 36.89
N ASP A 133 -18.46 -15.19 37.66
CA ASP A 133 -18.13 -15.20 39.08
C ASP A 133 -19.18 -15.89 39.93
N ILE A 134 -18.78 -17.01 40.52
CA ILE A 134 -19.67 -17.93 41.20
C ILE A 134 -20.11 -17.34 42.54
N CYS A 135 -21.44 -17.37 42.76
CA CYS A 135 -22.21 -16.78 43.86
C CYS A 135 -22.59 -15.29 43.71
N GLY A 136 -22.00 -14.57 42.75
CA GLY A 136 -22.21 -13.13 42.54
C GLY A 136 -21.06 -12.28 43.07
N PHE A 137 -20.67 -11.20 42.40
CA PHE A 137 -19.61 -10.30 42.86
C PHE A 137 -20.18 -9.15 43.70
N PHE A 138 -21.22 -8.46 43.21
CA PHE A 138 -21.99 -7.51 44.01
C PHE A 138 -23.15 -8.21 44.75
N ASP A 139 -23.62 -7.61 45.85
CA ASP A 139 -24.74 -8.04 46.70
C ASP A 139 -24.53 -9.28 47.59
N ASP A 140 -25.35 -9.37 48.65
CA ASP A 140 -25.22 -10.37 49.71
C ASP A 140 -25.83 -11.71 49.30
N SER A 141 -25.02 -12.57 48.66
CA SER A 141 -25.45 -13.91 48.24
C SER A 141 -26.02 -14.73 49.41
N THR A 142 -27.17 -15.36 49.19
CA THR A 142 -27.78 -16.29 50.17
C THR A 142 -27.10 -17.66 50.11
N GLU A 143 -27.13 -18.46 51.20
CA GLU A 143 -26.53 -19.81 51.19
C GLU A 143 -27.15 -20.67 50.07
N GLU A 144 -28.46 -20.56 49.81
CA GLU A 144 -29.08 -21.33 48.73
C GLU A 144 -28.61 -20.90 47.34
N LEU A 145 -28.58 -19.60 47.05
CA LEU A 145 -28.11 -19.08 45.77
C LEU A 145 -26.66 -19.47 45.54
N CYS A 146 -25.77 -19.18 46.48
CA CYS A 146 -24.37 -19.55 46.37
C CYS A 146 -24.19 -21.07 46.25
N ARG A 147 -24.99 -21.88 46.95
CA ARG A 147 -24.98 -23.35 46.82
C ARG A 147 -25.36 -23.80 45.41
N ARG A 148 -26.40 -23.23 44.80
CA ARG A 148 -26.76 -23.54 43.40
C ARG A 148 -25.70 -23.06 42.42
N TRP A 149 -25.09 -21.91 42.68
CA TRP A 149 -24.02 -21.37 41.85
C TRP A 149 -22.76 -22.24 41.89
N MET A 150 -22.36 -22.72 43.07
CA MET A 150 -21.23 -23.66 43.22
C MET A 150 -21.49 -25.03 42.57
N GLN A 151 -22.77 -25.43 42.38
CA GLN A 151 -23.14 -26.63 41.64
C GLN A 151 -22.90 -26.48 40.14
N VAL A 152 -23.42 -25.41 39.52
CA VAL A 152 -23.25 -25.17 38.07
C VAL A 152 -21.85 -24.67 37.71
N GLY A 153 -21.28 -23.78 38.53
CA GLY A 153 -20.00 -23.14 38.31
C GLY A 153 -18.81 -24.09 38.31
N ALA A 154 -18.93 -25.21 39.03
CA ALA A 154 -17.97 -26.33 38.94
C ALA A 154 -17.83 -26.87 37.50
N PHE A 155 -18.80 -26.64 36.62
CA PHE A 155 -18.77 -27.00 35.20
C PHE A 155 -18.59 -25.81 34.24
N TYR A 156 -18.21 -24.62 34.72
CA TYR A 156 -17.74 -23.55 33.83
C TYR A 156 -16.31 -23.87 33.35
N PRO A 157 -15.95 -23.67 32.06
CA PRO A 157 -14.59 -23.90 31.58
C PRO A 157 -13.53 -23.18 32.43
N PHE A 158 -13.75 -21.90 32.76
CA PHE A 158 -13.12 -21.15 33.84
C PHE A 158 -14.05 -21.08 35.06
N SER A 159 -13.57 -21.42 36.26
CA SER A 159 -14.41 -21.58 37.47
C SER A 159 -13.80 -20.86 38.67
N ARG A 160 -14.41 -19.76 39.13
CA ARG A 160 -13.97 -18.91 40.25
C ARG A 160 -15.15 -18.41 41.08
N ASN A 161 -15.01 -18.33 42.41
CA ASN A 161 -15.87 -17.58 43.33
C ASN A 161 -15.13 -16.31 43.77
N HIS A 162 -15.82 -15.17 43.84
CA HIS A 162 -15.22 -13.83 43.91
C HIS A 162 -16.29 -12.82 44.37
N ASN A 163 -15.99 -11.85 45.25
CA ASN A 163 -16.94 -10.82 45.68
C ASN A 163 -16.31 -9.44 45.92
N ALA A 164 -17.15 -8.40 45.78
CA ALA A 164 -16.81 -7.00 45.91
C ALA A 164 -16.66 -6.57 47.39
N GLU A 165 -15.93 -5.48 47.60
CA GLU A 165 -15.77 -4.86 48.91
C GLU A 165 -17.09 -4.25 49.40
N GLY A 166 -17.39 -4.44 50.70
CA GLY A 166 -18.61 -3.92 51.35
C GLY A 166 -19.71 -4.97 51.57
N TYR A 167 -19.69 -6.07 50.83
CA TYR A 167 -20.66 -7.16 50.95
C TYR A 167 -20.18 -8.30 51.86
N LYS A 168 -21.10 -9.19 52.25
CA LYS A 168 -20.76 -10.36 53.10
C LYS A 168 -19.79 -11.31 52.37
N PRO A 169 -18.79 -11.88 53.07
CA PRO A 169 -17.94 -12.91 52.49
C PRO A 169 -18.78 -14.14 52.13
N GLN A 170 -18.61 -14.61 50.90
CA GLN A 170 -19.45 -15.66 50.30
C GLN A 170 -18.66 -16.90 49.87
N ASP A 171 -17.40 -17.03 50.27
CA ASP A 171 -16.69 -18.30 50.08
C ASP A 171 -17.43 -19.40 50.88
N PRO A 172 -17.42 -20.66 50.42
CA PRO A 172 -18.17 -21.72 51.08
C PRO A 172 -17.90 -21.87 52.58
N ALA A 173 -16.67 -21.61 53.06
CA ALA A 173 -16.31 -21.90 54.45
C ALA A 173 -16.95 -20.94 55.46
N VAL A 174 -17.25 -19.70 55.07
CA VAL A 174 -17.84 -18.67 55.96
C VAL A 174 -19.26 -19.02 56.41
N TYR A 175 -20.04 -19.76 55.61
CA TYR A 175 -21.35 -20.28 56.01
C TYR A 175 -21.25 -21.44 57.02
N GLY A 176 -20.04 -21.87 57.38
CA GLY A 176 -19.77 -22.92 58.35
C GLY A 176 -19.44 -24.27 57.70
N ALA A 177 -18.56 -25.04 58.34
CA ALA A 177 -18.04 -26.30 57.81
C ALA A 177 -19.12 -27.38 57.54
N ASP A 178 -20.23 -27.32 58.30
CA ASP A 178 -21.39 -28.21 58.21
C ASP A 178 -22.59 -27.59 57.47
N SER A 179 -22.39 -26.49 56.73
CA SER A 179 -23.40 -25.92 55.83
C SER A 179 -23.76 -26.86 54.68
N ALA A 180 -24.92 -26.65 54.04
CA ALA A 180 -25.26 -27.35 52.82
C ALA A 180 -24.36 -26.90 51.65
N LEU A 181 -23.97 -25.62 51.64
CA LEU A 181 -23.01 -25.05 50.70
C LEU A 181 -21.64 -25.75 50.73
N VAL A 182 -20.99 -25.94 51.89
CA VAL A 182 -19.67 -26.60 51.97
C VAL A 182 -19.73 -28.04 51.46
N ARG A 183 -20.74 -28.82 51.88
CA ARG A 183 -20.89 -30.22 51.43
C ARG A 183 -21.12 -30.30 49.92
N SER A 184 -22.00 -29.46 49.38
CA SER A 184 -22.28 -29.40 47.94
C SER A 184 -21.04 -28.96 47.13
N SER A 185 -20.34 -27.93 47.59
CA SER A 185 -19.14 -27.40 46.91
C SER A 185 -18.03 -28.44 46.82
N LYS A 186 -17.76 -29.17 47.91
CA LYS A 186 -16.77 -30.25 47.93
C LYS A 186 -17.12 -31.37 46.94
N HIS A 187 -18.40 -31.72 46.83
CA HIS A 187 -18.88 -32.78 45.93
C HIS A 187 -18.69 -32.41 44.45
N TYR A 188 -19.27 -31.29 43.99
CA TYR A 188 -19.20 -30.92 42.57
C TYR A 188 -17.80 -30.48 42.11
N LEU A 189 -16.99 -29.86 42.98
CA LEU A 189 -15.59 -29.60 42.65
C LEU A 189 -14.77 -30.90 42.52
N ASN A 190 -15.02 -31.92 43.34
CA ASN A 190 -14.37 -33.23 43.16
C ASN A 190 -14.77 -33.89 41.83
N ILE A 191 -16.02 -33.73 41.37
CA ILE A 191 -16.45 -34.17 40.03
C ILE A 191 -15.67 -33.41 38.95
N ARG A 192 -15.57 -32.07 39.05
CA ARG A 192 -14.73 -31.26 38.14
C ARG A 192 -13.29 -31.78 38.07
N TYR A 193 -12.63 -31.96 39.22
CA TYR A 193 -11.24 -32.42 39.28
C TYR A 193 -11.06 -33.83 38.72
N THR A 194 -12.06 -34.71 38.86
CA THR A 194 -12.07 -36.05 38.24
C THR A 194 -12.15 -35.97 36.70
N LEU A 195 -12.89 -34.99 36.16
CA LEU A 195 -13.15 -34.84 34.72
C LEU A 195 -12.17 -33.89 33.99
N LEU A 196 -11.19 -33.28 34.68
CA LEU A 196 -10.22 -32.38 34.07
C LEU A 196 -9.50 -32.93 32.81
N PRO A 197 -9.09 -34.21 32.73
CA PRO A 197 -8.47 -34.74 31.51
C PRO A 197 -9.39 -34.69 30.28
N TYR A 198 -10.70 -34.89 30.46
CA TYR A 198 -11.69 -34.75 29.39
C TYR A 198 -11.84 -33.29 28.98
N LEU A 199 -12.04 -32.37 29.95
CA LEU A 199 -12.13 -30.93 29.68
C LEU A 199 -10.87 -30.40 28.95
N TYR A 200 -9.68 -30.83 29.37
CA TYR A 200 -8.41 -30.47 28.72
C TYR A 200 -8.29 -31.00 27.28
N THR A 201 -8.85 -32.19 27.01
CA THR A 201 -8.92 -32.76 25.65
C THR A 201 -9.84 -31.95 24.74
N LEU A 202 -10.94 -31.40 25.27
CA LEU A 202 -11.81 -30.47 24.53
C LEU A 202 -11.07 -29.17 24.19
N PHE A 203 -10.31 -28.60 25.14
CA PHE A 203 -9.47 -27.42 24.89
C PHE A 203 -8.42 -27.64 23.80
N TYR A 204 -7.81 -28.83 23.74
CA TYR A 204 -6.89 -29.18 22.67
C TYR A 204 -7.59 -29.19 21.29
N LYS A 205 -8.79 -29.77 21.19
CA LYS A 205 -9.61 -29.76 19.97
C LYS A 205 -10.03 -28.35 19.56
N ALA A 206 -10.36 -27.49 20.52
CA ALA A 206 -10.66 -26.08 20.28
C ALA A 206 -9.46 -25.34 19.65
N HIS A 207 -8.28 -25.49 20.26
CA HIS A 207 -7.06 -24.83 19.79
C HIS A 207 -6.56 -25.33 18.43
N THR A 208 -6.79 -26.60 18.09
CA THR A 208 -6.23 -27.23 16.87
C THR A 208 -7.21 -27.35 15.70
N ALA A 209 -8.53 -27.33 15.96
CA ALA A 209 -9.55 -27.56 14.95
C ALA A 209 -10.80 -26.65 15.09
N GLY A 210 -10.82 -25.70 16.03
CA GLY A 210 -11.94 -24.77 16.21
C GLY A 210 -13.19 -25.37 16.89
N GLU A 211 -13.11 -26.57 17.48
CA GLU A 211 -14.25 -27.13 18.23
C GLU A 211 -14.60 -26.32 19.49
N THR A 212 -15.89 -26.23 19.82
CA THR A 212 -16.35 -25.56 21.05
C THR A 212 -16.30 -26.47 22.28
N VAL A 213 -15.82 -25.95 23.42
CA VAL A 213 -15.61 -26.72 24.66
C VAL A 213 -16.91 -26.85 25.46
N VAL A 214 -17.50 -25.71 25.79
CA VAL A 214 -18.93 -25.60 26.12
C VAL A 214 -19.67 -25.34 24.81
N ARG A 215 -20.79 -26.04 24.58
CA ARG A 215 -21.59 -25.86 23.35
C ARG A 215 -23.10 -25.93 23.59
N PRO A 216 -23.92 -25.18 22.82
CA PRO A 216 -25.37 -25.31 22.81
C PRO A 216 -25.81 -26.74 22.51
N VAL A 217 -26.99 -27.13 23.02
CA VAL A 217 -27.59 -28.42 22.72
C VAL A 217 -27.85 -28.57 21.21
N LEU A 218 -28.27 -27.48 20.54
CA LEU A 218 -28.50 -27.45 19.10
C LEU A 218 -27.23 -27.68 18.25
N HIS A 219 -26.01 -27.48 18.77
CA HIS A 219 -24.79 -27.73 17.98
C HIS A 219 -24.56 -29.22 17.70
N GLU A 220 -25.07 -30.10 18.55
CA GLU A 220 -24.94 -31.55 18.37
C GLU A 220 -26.23 -32.18 17.81
N PHE A 221 -27.38 -31.58 18.11
CA PHE A 221 -28.71 -32.09 17.77
C PHE A 221 -29.52 -31.11 16.89
N TYR A 222 -28.86 -30.40 15.97
CA TYR A 222 -29.46 -29.32 15.15
C TYR A 222 -30.73 -29.72 14.36
N SER A 223 -30.94 -31.00 14.08
CA SER A 223 -32.13 -31.53 13.42
C SER A 223 -33.37 -31.62 14.33
N ASP A 224 -33.22 -31.43 15.63
CA ASP A 224 -34.29 -31.39 16.64
C ASP A 224 -34.59 -29.93 16.99
N SER A 225 -35.73 -29.41 16.50
CA SER A 225 -36.11 -28.00 16.63
C SER A 225 -36.33 -27.55 18.07
N GLU A 226 -36.69 -28.46 18.97
CA GLU A 226 -36.89 -28.14 20.39
C GLU A 226 -35.57 -27.80 21.08
N THR A 227 -34.41 -28.12 20.47
CA THR A 227 -33.08 -27.75 21.00
C THR A 227 -32.68 -26.32 20.68
N TRP A 228 -33.30 -25.67 19.69
CA TRP A 228 -32.85 -24.39 19.16
C TRP A 228 -33.00 -23.23 20.17
N THR A 229 -33.97 -23.34 21.06
CA THR A 229 -34.22 -22.39 22.16
C THR A 229 -33.64 -22.88 23.50
N VAL A 230 -32.84 -23.95 23.50
CA VAL A 230 -32.15 -24.46 24.71
C VAL A 230 -30.80 -23.76 24.88
N ASP A 231 -30.88 -22.44 24.99
CA ASP A 231 -29.91 -21.63 25.73
C ASP A 231 -29.86 -22.07 27.21
N ARG A 232 -31.01 -22.59 27.70
CA ARG A 232 -31.33 -23.20 29.00
C ARG A 232 -30.53 -24.43 29.42
N GLN A 233 -29.45 -24.80 28.72
CA GLN A 233 -28.47 -25.82 29.12
C GLN A 233 -27.15 -25.70 28.36
N PHE A 234 -26.14 -26.50 28.73
CA PHE A 234 -24.93 -26.65 27.92
C PHE A 234 -24.34 -28.06 27.99
N LEU A 235 -23.66 -28.44 26.89
CA LEU A 235 -22.83 -29.63 26.79
C LEU A 235 -21.37 -29.29 27.08
N TRP A 236 -20.66 -30.18 27.79
CA TRP A 236 -19.20 -30.29 27.74
C TRP A 236 -18.79 -31.25 26.61
N GLY A 237 -18.30 -30.68 25.51
CA GLY A 237 -18.05 -31.42 24.28
C GLY A 237 -19.34 -31.97 23.69
N LYS A 238 -19.34 -33.25 23.30
CA LYS A 238 -20.52 -33.92 22.70
C LYS A 238 -21.32 -34.79 23.68
N TYR A 239 -20.78 -35.09 24.87
CA TYR A 239 -21.15 -36.30 25.61
C TYR A 239 -21.54 -36.12 27.09
N LEU A 240 -21.46 -34.90 27.64
CA LEU A 240 -21.84 -34.62 29.02
C LEU A 240 -22.74 -33.38 29.05
N LEU A 241 -24.00 -33.51 29.46
CA LEU A 241 -24.99 -32.45 29.49
C LEU A 241 -25.19 -31.98 30.94
N ILE A 242 -25.05 -30.67 31.17
CA ILE A 242 -25.12 -30.06 32.50
C ILE A 242 -26.51 -29.43 32.71
N THR A 243 -27.09 -29.76 33.86
CA THR A 243 -28.50 -29.50 34.21
C THR A 243 -28.59 -28.76 35.54
N PRO A 244 -28.55 -27.41 35.52
CA PRO A 244 -28.45 -26.63 36.75
C PRO A 244 -29.81 -26.18 37.32
N VAL A 245 -29.95 -26.27 38.65
CA VAL A 245 -31.07 -25.64 39.37
C VAL A 245 -30.78 -24.15 39.53
N LEU A 246 -31.66 -23.30 39.01
CA LEU A 246 -31.42 -21.86 38.84
C LEU A 246 -32.57 -20.99 39.33
N ASP A 247 -33.49 -21.53 40.13
CA ASP A 247 -34.61 -20.78 40.71
C ASP A 247 -34.69 -21.03 42.24
N PRO A 248 -35.07 -20.02 43.04
CA PRO A 248 -35.05 -20.10 44.50
C PRO A 248 -36.07 -21.10 45.06
N GLY A 249 -35.69 -21.81 46.14
CA GLY A 249 -36.54 -22.78 46.82
C GLY A 249 -36.83 -24.08 46.04
N VAL A 250 -36.24 -24.27 44.86
CA VAL A 250 -36.52 -25.40 43.96
C VAL A 250 -35.60 -26.59 44.25
N ASP A 251 -36.16 -27.80 44.30
CA ASP A 251 -35.43 -29.08 44.46
C ASP A 251 -35.33 -29.92 43.17
N LYS A 252 -36.11 -29.61 42.13
CA LYS A 252 -36.19 -30.33 40.85
C LYS A 252 -36.36 -29.35 39.67
N VAL A 253 -35.68 -29.60 38.56
CA VAL A 253 -35.82 -28.80 37.32
C VAL A 253 -36.65 -29.52 36.25
N SER A 254 -37.53 -28.77 35.57
CA SER A 254 -38.18 -29.21 34.31
C SER A 254 -37.25 -28.97 33.10
N ALA A 255 -37.61 -29.47 31.92
CA ALA A 255 -36.62 -30.22 31.16
C ALA A 255 -36.80 -30.43 29.63
N TYR A 256 -35.70 -30.34 28.86
CA TYR A 256 -35.54 -30.95 27.52
C TYR A 256 -34.18 -31.69 27.31
N LEU A 257 -34.18 -33.02 27.17
CA LEU A 257 -33.02 -33.78 26.63
C LEU A 257 -33.32 -34.19 25.18
N PRO A 258 -32.38 -33.99 24.23
CA PRO A 258 -32.50 -34.55 22.89
C PRO A 258 -32.55 -36.08 22.91
N ASP A 259 -33.09 -36.68 21.82
CA ASP A 259 -33.23 -38.13 21.64
C ASP A 259 -31.87 -38.86 21.60
N ALA A 260 -31.34 -39.13 22.78
CA ALA A 260 -30.12 -39.86 23.03
C ALA A 260 -30.18 -40.52 24.42
N ARG A 261 -29.35 -41.56 24.64
CA ARG A 261 -29.33 -42.27 25.93
C ARG A 261 -28.40 -41.58 26.93
N TRP A 262 -28.97 -40.66 27.68
CA TRP A 262 -28.29 -39.95 28.76
C TRP A 262 -28.23 -40.76 30.05
N TYR A 263 -27.13 -40.61 30.79
CA TYR A 263 -26.95 -41.26 32.10
C TYR A 263 -26.76 -40.21 33.20
N ASP A 264 -27.48 -40.39 34.30
CA ASP A 264 -27.29 -39.64 35.54
C ASP A 264 -25.91 -39.96 36.12
N TYR A 265 -25.06 -38.95 36.29
CA TYR A 265 -23.66 -39.14 36.66
C TYR A 265 -23.49 -39.74 38.08
N GLU A 266 -24.42 -39.47 39.00
CA GLU A 266 -24.29 -39.82 40.41
C GLU A 266 -24.96 -41.15 40.78
N THR A 267 -26.04 -41.52 40.09
CA THR A 267 -26.85 -42.73 40.35
C THR A 267 -26.85 -43.75 39.22
N VAL A 268 -26.27 -43.42 38.05
CA VAL A 268 -26.23 -44.25 36.83
C VAL A 268 -27.62 -44.62 36.29
N ARG A 269 -28.63 -43.79 36.59
CA ARG A 269 -29.99 -43.82 36.02
C ARG A 269 -30.03 -43.08 34.67
N ILE A 270 -31.21 -42.87 34.06
CA ILE A 270 -31.40 -42.26 32.73
C ILE A 270 -32.47 -41.15 32.85
N PHE A 271 -32.28 -39.92 32.30
CA PHE A 271 -32.88 -38.68 32.87
C PHE A 271 -33.32 -37.48 31.98
N PHE A 272 -33.54 -36.25 32.56
CA PHE A 272 -34.15 -35.00 31.95
C PHE A 272 -33.83 -33.58 32.65
N PRO A 273 -33.75 -32.38 31.96
CA PRO A 273 -33.07 -31.10 32.43
C PRO A 273 -33.23 -29.60 31.83
N HIS A 274 -32.94 -28.49 32.58
CA HIS A 274 -32.73 -27.04 32.15
C HIS A 274 -31.85 -26.21 33.19
N TRP A 275 -31.55 -24.86 33.28
CA TRP A 275 -32.05 -23.52 32.77
C TRP A 275 -30.96 -22.42 32.36
N ASN A 276 -31.24 -21.09 32.20
CA ASN A 276 -30.44 -20.01 31.47
C ASN A 276 -30.80 -18.51 31.76
N ARG A 277 -29.96 -17.50 31.33
CA ARG A 277 -30.41 -16.18 30.74
C ARG A 277 -29.48 -15.29 29.80
N ARG A 278 -28.12 -15.08 29.94
CA ARG A 278 -27.33 -13.76 29.77
C ARG A 278 -27.92 -12.73 28.79
N ASN A 279 -27.36 -12.29 27.69
CA ASN A 279 -26.01 -12.26 27.11
C ASN A 279 -25.57 -10.79 27.07
N PRO A 280 -24.48 -10.40 26.39
CA PRO A 280 -24.47 -9.09 25.74
C PRO A 280 -25.85 -8.82 25.09
N MET A 281 -26.40 -7.63 25.33
CA MET A 281 -27.78 -7.30 25.03
C MET A 281 -27.99 -7.18 23.51
N GLY A 282 -28.98 -7.89 23.00
CA GLY A 282 -29.50 -7.64 21.66
C GLY A 282 -30.52 -6.52 21.70
N LEU A 283 -30.45 -5.58 20.76
CA LEU A 283 -31.52 -4.63 20.49
C LEU A 283 -32.15 -4.91 19.13
N ILE A 284 -33.48 -4.91 19.09
CA ILE A 284 -34.25 -4.98 17.85
C ILE A 284 -35.03 -3.67 17.70
N ILE A 285 -34.89 -3.04 16.54
CA ILE A 285 -35.58 -1.82 16.14
C ILE A 285 -36.46 -2.17 14.93
N ALA A 286 -37.74 -1.79 15.01
CA ALA A 286 -38.62 -1.79 13.84
C ALA A 286 -38.90 -0.32 13.50
N LEU A 287 -38.50 0.10 12.30
CA LEU A 287 -38.80 1.43 11.77
C LEU A 287 -40.26 1.51 11.32
N ASP A 288 -40.86 2.68 11.45
CA ASP A 288 -42.15 3.04 10.86
C ASP A 288 -42.00 3.57 9.42
N ASP A 289 -43.12 3.96 8.80
CA ASP A 289 -43.17 4.51 7.43
C ASP A 289 -42.43 5.87 7.26
N HIS A 290 -41.81 6.41 8.32
CA HIS A 290 -41.02 7.65 8.34
C HIS A 290 -39.58 7.42 8.82
N ASP A 291 -39.03 6.21 8.65
CA ASP A 291 -37.69 5.79 9.09
C ASP A 291 -37.43 6.08 10.59
N SER A 292 -38.48 5.97 11.42
CA SER A 292 -38.48 6.39 12.82
C SER A 292 -38.96 5.30 13.78
N ALA A 293 -38.55 5.35 15.04
CA ALA A 293 -38.92 4.40 16.09
C ALA A 293 -38.66 4.98 17.50
N ALA A 294 -39.13 4.32 18.57
CA ALA A 294 -38.82 4.70 19.95
C ALA A 294 -39.01 3.52 20.94
N GLY A 295 -38.41 3.63 22.13
CA GLY A 295 -38.49 2.67 23.23
C GLY A 295 -37.83 3.22 24.50
N GLU A 296 -37.84 2.49 25.61
CA GLU A 296 -37.18 2.87 26.88
C GLU A 296 -36.68 1.58 27.58
N LEU A 297 -35.64 1.65 28.41
CA LEU A 297 -35.11 0.51 29.18
C LEU A 297 -34.71 0.92 30.59
N PHE A 298 -35.33 0.27 31.58
CA PHE A 298 -34.93 0.34 32.98
C PHE A 298 -34.01 -0.84 33.33
N TRP A 299 -32.91 -0.57 34.04
CA TRP A 299 -31.96 -1.59 34.51
C TRP A 299 -31.43 -1.25 35.91
N ASP A 300 -31.55 -2.19 36.83
CA ASP A 300 -30.92 -2.20 38.15
C ASP A 300 -30.42 -3.61 38.48
N ASP A 301 -29.96 -3.84 39.71
CA ASP A 301 -29.47 -5.15 40.17
C ASP A 301 -30.54 -6.27 40.20
N GLY A 302 -31.81 -5.95 39.96
CA GLY A 302 -32.92 -6.89 39.85
C GLY A 302 -33.42 -7.50 41.17
N ASP A 303 -32.78 -7.26 42.31
CA ASP A 303 -33.10 -7.85 43.62
C ASP A 303 -33.27 -6.79 44.75
N SER A 304 -32.68 -5.59 44.62
CA SER A 304 -32.76 -4.50 45.59
C SER A 304 -34.15 -3.86 45.67
N ARG A 305 -34.42 -3.23 46.81
CA ARG A 305 -35.66 -2.48 47.08
C ARG A 305 -35.39 -1.00 47.20
N ASP A 306 -36.36 -0.18 46.82
CA ASP A 306 -36.27 1.29 46.76
C ASP A 306 -35.20 1.86 45.79
N THR A 307 -34.68 1.06 44.82
CA THR A 307 -33.70 1.49 43.79
C THR A 307 -34.13 2.79 43.10
N VAL A 308 -35.37 2.84 42.60
CA VAL A 308 -35.97 4.03 41.97
C VAL A 308 -35.96 5.28 42.87
N LYS A 309 -36.25 5.10 44.16
CA LYS A 309 -36.36 6.18 45.15
C LYS A 309 -34.99 6.72 45.58
N ASN A 310 -33.97 5.87 45.52
CA ASN A 310 -32.58 6.22 45.80
C ASN A 310 -31.80 6.61 44.53
N SER A 311 -32.49 6.73 43.37
CA SER A 311 -31.90 6.94 42.03
C SER A 311 -30.88 5.89 41.57
N ASN A 312 -30.79 4.76 42.27
CA ASN A 312 -29.77 3.74 42.08
C ASN A 312 -30.16 2.73 40.99
N TYR A 313 -30.35 3.25 39.78
CA TYR A 313 -30.71 2.52 38.55
C TYR A 313 -30.13 3.23 37.31
N ILE A 314 -30.18 2.55 36.17
CA ILE A 314 -29.92 3.03 34.81
C ILE A 314 -31.27 3.07 34.07
N HIS A 315 -31.64 4.18 33.43
CA HIS A 315 -32.91 4.27 32.66
C HIS A 315 -32.81 5.02 31.34
N TYR A 316 -32.96 4.30 30.23
CA TYR A 316 -32.84 4.74 28.84
C TYR A 316 -34.12 5.29 28.21
N LYS A 317 -33.92 6.09 27.17
CA LYS A 317 -34.88 6.48 26.16
C LYS A 317 -34.34 6.32 24.74
N PHE A 318 -34.87 5.34 24.02
CA PHE A 318 -34.55 5.00 22.65
C PHE A 318 -35.45 5.81 21.69
N THR A 319 -34.90 6.25 20.57
CA THR A 319 -35.54 7.04 19.49
C THR A 319 -34.82 6.76 18.17
N VAL A 320 -35.49 6.91 17.03
CA VAL A 320 -34.91 6.87 15.68
C VAL A 320 -35.62 7.87 14.81
N THR A 321 -34.87 8.51 13.93
CA THR A 321 -35.31 9.44 12.89
C THR A 321 -34.30 9.44 11.74
N GLN A 322 -34.70 9.31 10.48
CA GLN A 322 -33.84 9.58 9.30
C GLN A 322 -32.53 8.77 9.23
N GLY A 323 -32.57 7.47 9.54
CA GLY A 323 -31.34 6.67 9.64
C GLY A 323 -30.43 7.08 10.79
N THR A 324 -30.97 7.90 11.72
CA THR A 324 -30.35 8.38 12.95
C THR A 324 -31.12 7.85 14.15
N LEU A 325 -30.61 6.76 14.71
CA LEU A 325 -31.05 6.21 15.99
C LEU A 325 -30.48 7.12 17.11
N THR A 326 -31.09 7.19 18.30
CA THR A 326 -30.70 8.06 19.43
C THR A 326 -31.25 7.52 20.74
N MET A 327 -30.45 7.37 21.79
CA MET A 327 -30.68 6.25 22.72
C MET A 327 -30.04 6.47 24.11
N GLN A 328 -30.83 7.01 25.02
CA GLN A 328 -30.36 7.95 26.04
C GLN A 328 -30.77 7.59 27.47
N VAL A 329 -29.86 7.17 28.35
CA VAL A 329 -30.13 7.16 29.79
C VAL A 329 -30.30 8.56 30.35
N THR A 330 -31.36 8.69 31.14
CA THR A 330 -31.87 9.90 31.78
C THR A 330 -31.64 9.90 33.30
N ASN A 331 -31.23 8.75 33.87
CA ASN A 331 -30.73 8.60 35.24
C ASN A 331 -29.79 7.39 35.34
N ASN A 332 -28.59 7.60 35.86
CA ASN A 332 -27.50 6.62 35.94
C ASN A 332 -26.83 6.69 37.32
N GLY A 333 -27.56 6.25 38.33
CA GLY A 333 -27.02 6.06 39.68
C GLY A 333 -26.47 4.66 39.93
N TYR A 334 -26.75 3.71 39.03
CA TYR A 334 -26.28 2.33 39.11
C TYR A 334 -25.07 2.09 38.17
N ASN A 335 -24.23 1.13 38.54
CA ASN A 335 -23.19 0.58 37.68
C ASN A 335 -23.56 -0.87 37.43
N ASP A 336 -23.85 -1.24 36.18
CA ASP A 336 -23.96 -2.66 35.86
C ASP A 336 -22.57 -3.32 35.98
N PRO A 337 -22.42 -4.36 36.82
CA PRO A 337 -21.11 -4.88 37.15
C PRO A 337 -20.66 -5.99 36.19
N ASN A 338 -21.58 -6.56 35.42
CA ASN A 338 -21.25 -7.39 34.27
C ASN A 338 -20.52 -6.58 33.18
N ASN A 339 -20.51 -5.24 33.30
CA ASN A 339 -20.10 -4.31 32.26
C ASN A 339 -20.86 -4.63 30.95
N LEU A 340 -22.16 -4.91 31.09
CA LEU A 340 -23.01 -5.44 30.01
C LEU A 340 -22.96 -4.54 28.78
N LYS A 341 -23.09 -5.13 27.59
CA LYS A 341 -22.92 -4.41 26.33
C LYS A 341 -24.03 -4.76 25.35
N PHE A 342 -24.57 -3.77 24.64
CA PHE A 342 -25.37 -3.94 23.44
C PHE A 342 -24.48 -4.34 22.27
N ASP A 343 -24.18 -5.62 22.19
CA ASP A 343 -23.24 -6.14 21.20
C ASP A 343 -23.86 -6.36 19.81
N ASN A 344 -25.19 -6.51 19.75
CA ASN A 344 -25.94 -6.76 18.53
C ASN A 344 -27.12 -5.80 18.39
N ILE A 345 -27.22 -5.09 17.25
CA ILE A 345 -28.36 -4.24 16.90
C ILE A 345 -28.94 -4.71 15.57
N ILE A 346 -30.21 -5.08 15.56
CA ILE A 346 -30.98 -5.46 14.36
C ILE A 346 -31.96 -4.33 14.05
N ILE A 347 -31.85 -3.72 12.87
CA ILE A 347 -32.78 -2.70 12.37
C ILE A 347 -33.60 -3.28 11.22
N LEU A 348 -34.90 -3.39 11.44
CA LEU A 348 -35.89 -3.82 10.46
C LEU A 348 -36.47 -2.59 9.73
N GLY A 349 -36.48 -2.62 8.40
CA GLY A 349 -37.01 -1.56 7.54
C GLY A 349 -35.97 -0.85 6.68
N VAL A 350 -34.66 -1.01 6.97
CA VAL A 350 -33.57 -0.30 6.27
C VAL A 350 -33.61 -0.59 4.76
N PRO A 351 -33.81 0.42 3.90
CA PRO A 351 -34.23 0.20 2.52
C PRO A 351 -33.11 -0.30 1.59
N THR A 352 -31.85 -0.01 1.91
CA THR A 352 -30.66 -0.23 1.07
C THR A 352 -29.40 -0.47 1.92
N VAL A 353 -28.33 -1.01 1.32
CA VAL A 353 -27.11 -1.43 2.05
C VAL A 353 -26.21 -0.25 2.48
N PRO A 354 -25.70 -0.22 3.73
CA PRO A 354 -24.70 0.76 4.16
C PRO A 354 -23.28 0.48 3.61
N VAL A 355 -22.55 1.55 3.24
CA VAL A 355 -21.07 1.52 3.03
C VAL A 355 -20.30 1.50 4.33
N SER A 356 -20.83 2.18 5.34
CA SER A 356 -20.15 2.38 6.61
C SER A 356 -21.20 2.58 7.68
N VAL A 357 -21.08 1.86 8.78
CA VAL A 357 -21.85 2.09 9.99
C VAL A 357 -20.86 2.51 11.06
N SER A 358 -21.12 3.62 11.76
CA SER A 358 -20.05 4.29 12.51
C SER A 358 -20.41 4.57 13.97
N VAL A 359 -19.91 3.71 14.86
CA VAL A 359 -20.28 3.64 16.27
C VAL A 359 -19.38 4.52 17.15
N THR A 360 -19.99 5.40 17.93
CA THR A 360 -19.41 6.70 18.29
C THR A 360 -19.79 7.26 19.72
N HIS A 361 -19.05 7.09 20.80
CA HIS A 361 -19.49 7.24 22.23
C HIS A 361 -20.37 8.35 23.10
N VAL A 362 -21.01 9.65 23.21
CA VAL A 362 -21.17 11.22 22.86
C VAL A 362 -21.33 12.45 23.98
N ASP A 363 -20.34 13.26 24.53
CA ASP A 363 -19.98 13.42 26.04
C ASP A 363 -19.23 15.87 27.68
N ALA A 364 -18.22 16.80 27.52
CA ALA A 364 -16.78 16.78 27.08
C ALA A 364 -16.11 16.66 25.62
N THR A 365 -16.10 15.61 24.75
CA THR A 365 -14.88 15.16 24.01
C THR A 365 -14.99 14.46 22.63
N ASN A 366 -15.71 13.37 22.61
CA ASN A 366 -16.26 12.48 21.61
C ASN A 366 -15.40 11.58 20.66
N THR A 367 -15.91 10.36 20.35
CA THR A 367 -15.35 9.09 19.73
C THR A 367 -16.12 8.64 18.45
N THR A 368 -15.56 8.17 17.33
CA THR A 368 -16.20 7.30 16.31
C THR A 368 -15.24 6.18 15.93
N THR A 369 -15.65 4.96 16.22
CA THR A 369 -15.13 3.76 15.57
C THR A 369 -16.02 3.47 14.36
N ILE A 370 -15.51 3.68 13.14
CA ILE A 370 -16.21 3.16 11.94
C ILE A 370 -16.13 1.63 12.00
N LEU A 371 -17.27 0.95 11.93
CA LEU A 371 -17.34 -0.51 11.99
C LEU A 371 -16.76 -1.14 10.72
N ASP A 372 -16.06 -2.25 10.90
CA ASP A 372 -15.64 -3.12 9.80
C ASP A 372 -16.85 -3.76 9.10
N ASN A 373 -16.71 -4.06 7.80
CA ASN A 373 -17.76 -4.75 7.03
C ASN A 373 -18.13 -6.14 7.60
N ASN A 374 -17.26 -6.77 8.40
CA ASN A 374 -17.55 -8.04 9.06
C ASN A 374 -18.56 -7.89 10.23
N ASN A 375 -18.79 -6.66 10.68
CA ASN A 375 -19.73 -6.29 11.74
C ASN A 375 -21.08 -5.83 11.17
N ILE A 376 -21.25 -5.84 9.84
CA ILE A 376 -22.35 -5.24 9.09
C ILE A 376 -22.91 -6.29 8.12
N ASP A 377 -24.04 -6.90 8.45
CA ASP A 377 -24.78 -7.82 7.58
C ASP A 377 -26.09 -7.17 7.11
N TYR A 378 -26.49 -7.39 5.85
CA TYR A 378 -27.66 -6.75 5.26
C TYR A 378 -28.44 -7.68 4.32
N ASP A 379 -29.65 -8.05 4.75
CA ASP A 379 -30.60 -8.79 3.92
C ASP A 379 -31.48 -7.81 3.14
N GLY A 380 -31.10 -7.55 1.88
CA GLY A 380 -31.85 -6.69 0.96
C GLY A 380 -33.20 -7.25 0.50
N ALA A 381 -33.49 -8.54 0.70
CA ALA A 381 -34.80 -9.11 0.40
C ALA A 381 -35.78 -8.92 1.57
N LYS A 382 -35.28 -8.90 2.82
CA LYS A 382 -36.06 -8.64 4.03
C LYS A 382 -36.01 -7.18 4.50
N LYS A 383 -35.11 -6.36 3.95
CA LYS A 383 -34.78 -5.00 4.43
C LYS A 383 -34.34 -4.98 5.90
N VAL A 384 -33.37 -5.83 6.22
CA VAL A 384 -32.84 -5.96 7.60
C VAL A 384 -31.35 -5.67 7.61
N LEU A 385 -30.95 -4.71 8.43
CA LEU A 385 -29.55 -4.40 8.76
C LEU A 385 -29.23 -5.01 10.13
N THR A 386 -28.22 -5.87 10.19
CA THR A 386 -27.73 -6.47 11.43
C THR A 386 -26.31 -5.98 11.70
N LEU A 387 -26.11 -5.43 12.88
CA LEU A 387 -24.86 -4.85 13.36
C LEU A 387 -24.36 -5.70 14.54
N GLN A 388 -23.13 -6.21 14.51
CA GLN A 388 -22.63 -7.25 15.43
C GLN A 388 -21.23 -6.93 15.99
N ASN A 389 -20.86 -7.51 17.13
CA ASN A 389 -19.60 -7.27 17.85
C ASN A 389 -19.37 -5.76 18.11
N LEU A 390 -20.43 -5.04 18.47
CA LEU A 390 -20.41 -3.59 18.62
C LEU A 390 -19.76 -3.15 19.95
N ASP A 391 -19.76 -4.01 20.97
CA ASP A 391 -19.05 -3.81 22.23
C ASP A 391 -19.53 -2.57 23.04
N LEU A 392 -20.85 -2.30 23.00
CA LEU A 392 -21.50 -1.06 23.47
C LEU A 392 -22.07 -1.11 24.90
N ILE A 393 -21.37 -0.61 25.90
CA ILE A 393 -21.50 -1.02 27.31
C ILE A 393 -22.84 -0.49 28.05
N LEU A 394 -23.18 -0.65 29.39
CA LEU A 394 -24.47 -0.23 30.15
C LEU A 394 -24.41 0.72 31.49
N GLY A 395 -24.70 2.08 31.52
CA GLY A 395 -24.20 3.35 32.25
C GLY A 395 -23.13 4.51 31.77
N GLU A 396 -22.86 4.92 30.47
CA GLU A 396 -21.76 5.60 29.63
C GLU A 396 -22.25 5.64 28.13
N THR A 397 -22.02 6.58 27.21
CA THR A 397 -23.28 7.08 26.57
C THR A 397 -23.22 7.14 24.93
N TYR A 398 -23.46 6.15 24.01
CA TYR A 398 -22.85 6.07 22.56
C TYR A 398 -23.39 6.88 21.29
N VAL A 399 -23.07 6.50 19.99
CA VAL A 399 -23.58 6.92 18.59
C VAL A 399 -23.47 5.74 17.55
N VAL A 400 -24.21 5.59 16.40
CA VAL A 400 -24.09 4.48 15.35
C VAL A 400 -24.36 4.87 13.87
N GLU A 401 -23.97 6.04 13.38
CA GLU A 401 -24.27 6.52 12.01
C GLU A 401 -24.18 5.48 10.85
N TRP A 402 -25.32 4.94 10.38
CA TRP A 402 -25.38 4.03 9.22
C TRP A 402 -25.59 4.80 7.92
N LYS A 403 -24.60 4.73 7.03
CA LYS A 403 -24.55 5.50 5.79
C LYS A 403 -24.67 4.55 4.61
N VAL A 404 -25.81 4.62 3.89
CA VAL A 404 -26.08 3.96 2.59
C VAL A 404 -24.98 4.28 1.57
N LEU A 405 -24.67 3.42 0.59
CA LEU A 405 -23.64 3.67 -0.45
C LEU A 405 -23.80 5.02 -1.17
N ARG A 406 -22.96 6.01 -0.80
CA ARG A 406 -23.01 7.40 -1.29
C ARG A 406 -21.98 7.67 -2.38
N ILE A 407 -22.29 7.33 -3.62
CA ILE A 407 -21.46 7.75 -4.75
C ILE A 407 -21.77 9.22 -5.07
N ASN A 408 -20.75 10.07 -4.93
CA ASN A 408 -20.89 11.51 -5.02
C ASN A 408 -21.25 11.96 -6.46
N CYS A 409 -22.42 12.57 -6.63
CA CYS A 409 -22.88 13.17 -7.89
C CYS A 409 -22.41 14.62 -8.09
N HIS A 410 -21.78 15.22 -7.07
CA HIS A 410 -21.11 16.51 -7.16
C HIS A 410 -19.63 16.40 -6.74
N PRO A 411 -18.77 15.75 -7.56
CA PRO A 411 -17.33 15.64 -7.29
C PRO A 411 -16.60 17.00 -7.25
N GLU A 412 -17.19 18.06 -7.81
CA GLU A 412 -16.69 19.43 -7.76
C GLU A 412 -16.99 20.13 -6.42
N ASP A 413 -16.15 21.12 -6.08
CA ASP A 413 -16.33 21.98 -4.90
C ASP A 413 -17.69 22.72 -4.94
N ASN A 414 -18.15 23.18 -3.77
CA ASN A 414 -19.36 24.00 -3.61
C ASN A 414 -20.66 23.34 -4.10
N ALA A 415 -20.81 22.03 -3.84
CA ALA A 415 -22.09 21.33 -3.96
C ALA A 415 -23.17 21.98 -3.08
N ASP A 416 -24.38 22.16 -3.62
CA ASP A 416 -25.57 22.57 -2.88
C ASP A 416 -26.82 21.81 -3.36
N GLN A 417 -27.90 21.91 -2.60
CA GLN A 417 -29.16 21.22 -2.86
C GLN A 417 -29.70 21.49 -4.27
N ALA A 418 -29.73 22.75 -4.70
CA ALA A 418 -30.28 23.14 -5.99
C ALA A 418 -29.40 22.62 -7.15
N LYS A 419 -28.06 22.67 -7.01
CA LYS A 419 -27.14 22.06 -7.98
C LYS A 419 -27.31 20.54 -8.05
N CYS A 420 -27.54 19.88 -6.91
CA CYS A 420 -27.69 18.43 -6.84
C CYS A 420 -29.00 17.95 -7.48
N GLU A 421 -30.12 18.55 -7.08
CA GLU A 421 -31.44 18.24 -7.65
C GLU A 421 -31.48 18.57 -9.16
N ALA A 422 -30.78 19.62 -9.61
CA ALA A 422 -30.65 19.95 -11.03
C ALA A 422 -29.94 18.87 -11.86
N ARG A 423 -29.00 18.11 -11.26
CA ARG A 423 -28.33 16.93 -11.86
C ARG A 423 -29.22 15.67 -11.87
N GLY A 424 -30.43 15.75 -11.31
CA GLY A 424 -31.29 14.58 -11.09
C GLY A 424 -30.83 13.71 -9.91
N CYS A 425 -30.00 14.25 -9.03
CA CYS A 425 -29.40 13.55 -7.91
C CYS A 425 -30.08 13.89 -6.58
N ILE A 426 -29.88 13.04 -5.58
CA ILE A 426 -30.51 13.16 -4.26
C ILE A 426 -29.61 14.02 -3.39
N TRP A 427 -30.14 15.13 -2.87
CA TRP A 427 -29.47 15.89 -1.82
C TRP A 427 -29.80 15.30 -0.44
N ASP A 428 -28.78 15.14 0.38
CA ASP A 428 -28.86 14.63 1.74
C ASP A 428 -27.89 15.45 2.63
N VAL A 429 -28.22 15.59 3.91
CA VAL A 429 -27.45 16.39 4.87
C VAL A 429 -26.12 15.76 5.30
N SER A 430 -25.93 14.46 5.08
CA SER A 430 -24.70 13.74 5.46
C SER A 430 -23.79 13.43 4.26
N ALA A 431 -22.47 13.56 4.48
CA ALA A 431 -21.49 13.62 3.38
C ALA A 431 -21.27 12.27 2.64
N PRO A 432 -21.01 12.29 1.32
CA PRO A 432 -21.15 13.42 0.40
C PRO A 432 -22.61 13.82 0.21
N ASN A 433 -22.89 15.12 0.32
CA ASN A 433 -24.24 15.67 0.42
C ASN A 433 -25.08 15.53 -0.88
N CYS A 434 -24.47 15.12 -1.98
CA CYS A 434 -25.14 14.89 -3.25
C CYS A 434 -24.83 13.49 -3.78
N ILE A 435 -25.83 12.63 -3.88
CA ILE A 435 -25.65 11.20 -4.22
C ILE A 435 -26.42 10.80 -5.48
N TYR A 436 -25.83 9.87 -6.24
CA TYR A 436 -26.52 9.26 -7.38
C TYR A 436 -27.68 8.34 -6.92
N PRO A 437 -28.86 8.42 -7.55
CA PRO A 437 -29.92 7.42 -7.43
C PRO A 437 -29.46 6.02 -7.89
N GLU A 438 -30.03 4.95 -7.33
CA GLU A 438 -29.60 3.57 -7.59
C GLU A 438 -29.68 3.12 -9.06
N ASP A 439 -30.65 3.65 -9.82
CA ASP A 439 -30.78 3.38 -11.26
C ASP A 439 -30.15 4.49 -12.14
N TYR A 440 -29.32 5.37 -11.58
CA TYR A 440 -28.60 6.38 -12.36
C TYR A 440 -27.42 5.78 -13.12
N GLY A 441 -27.43 5.93 -14.45
CA GLY A 441 -26.37 5.51 -15.34
C GLY A 441 -26.93 5.02 -16.66
N TYR A 442 -26.51 3.83 -17.08
CA TYR A 442 -26.91 3.18 -18.32
C TYR A 442 -27.55 1.81 -18.03
N ASN A 443 -28.33 1.30 -18.99
CA ASN A 443 -28.94 -0.02 -18.95
C ASN A 443 -28.57 -0.81 -20.21
N VAL A 444 -28.49 -2.14 -20.10
CA VAL A 444 -28.19 -3.02 -21.24
C VAL A 444 -29.38 -3.09 -22.20
N THR A 445 -29.14 -2.88 -23.49
CA THR A 445 -30.16 -3.01 -24.55
C THR A 445 -29.97 -4.25 -25.41
N SER A 446 -28.72 -4.64 -25.68
CA SER A 446 -28.40 -5.94 -26.28
C SER A 446 -27.03 -6.41 -25.81
N LEU A 447 -26.86 -7.73 -25.75
CA LEU A 447 -25.62 -8.41 -25.42
C LEU A 447 -25.37 -9.49 -26.47
N ARG A 448 -24.18 -9.52 -27.04
CA ARG A 448 -23.70 -10.50 -28.02
C ARG A 448 -22.42 -11.12 -27.48
N GLU A 449 -22.45 -12.40 -27.19
CA GLU A 449 -21.31 -13.15 -26.64
C GLU A 449 -20.70 -14.08 -27.69
N SER A 450 -19.40 -14.29 -27.59
CA SER A 450 -18.59 -15.16 -28.45
C SER A 450 -17.40 -15.72 -27.66
N ASN A 451 -16.76 -16.77 -28.16
CA ASN A 451 -15.60 -17.37 -27.48
C ASN A 451 -14.42 -16.38 -27.31
N GLU A 452 -14.31 -15.38 -28.19
CA GLU A 452 -13.26 -14.34 -28.19
C GLU A 452 -13.56 -13.14 -27.27
N GLY A 453 -14.82 -12.97 -26.86
CA GLY A 453 -15.26 -11.75 -26.18
C GLY A 453 -16.77 -11.45 -26.26
N MET A 454 -17.16 -10.28 -25.77
CA MET A 454 -18.55 -9.79 -25.74
C MET A 454 -18.67 -8.40 -26.35
N THR A 455 -19.75 -8.15 -27.10
CA THR A 455 -20.19 -6.78 -27.45
C THR A 455 -21.54 -6.50 -26.79
N ILE A 456 -21.62 -5.41 -26.02
CA ILE A 456 -22.84 -4.97 -25.33
C ILE A 456 -23.22 -3.57 -25.82
N ASP A 457 -24.47 -3.36 -26.22
CA ASP A 457 -25.00 -2.03 -26.52
C ASP A 457 -25.79 -1.52 -25.31
N ILE A 458 -25.44 -0.33 -24.80
CA ILE A 458 -26.03 0.25 -23.57
C ILE A 458 -26.65 1.63 -23.85
N ILE A 459 -27.75 1.95 -23.15
CA ILE A 459 -28.47 3.23 -23.29
C ILE A 459 -28.60 3.94 -21.95
N ARG A 460 -28.47 5.27 -21.94
CA ARG A 460 -28.55 6.09 -20.72
C ARG A 460 -29.97 6.09 -20.16
N ASN A 461 -30.11 6.04 -18.84
CA ASN A 461 -31.40 6.15 -18.16
C ASN A 461 -31.92 7.61 -18.17
N THR A 462 -32.69 7.95 -19.20
CA THR A 462 -33.23 9.30 -19.42
C THR A 462 -34.33 9.73 -18.45
N LYS A 463 -34.71 8.89 -17.48
CA LYS A 463 -35.46 9.26 -16.26
C LYS A 463 -34.79 10.42 -15.53
N TYR A 464 -33.46 10.46 -15.56
CA TYR A 464 -32.65 11.52 -14.96
C TYR A 464 -32.21 12.55 -16.00
N ARG A 465 -32.19 13.81 -15.56
CA ARG A 465 -31.67 14.93 -16.34
C ARG A 465 -30.19 14.69 -16.71
N SER A 466 -29.70 15.46 -17.67
CA SER A 466 -28.29 15.43 -18.04
C SER A 466 -27.38 15.71 -16.84
N SER A 467 -26.12 15.29 -16.91
CA SER A 467 -25.11 15.29 -15.83
C SER A 467 -24.78 16.64 -15.17
N GLY A 468 -25.48 17.73 -15.53
CA GLY A 468 -25.33 19.08 -14.99
C GLY A 468 -24.34 19.96 -15.74
N ARG A 469 -23.70 19.45 -16.80
CA ARG A 469 -22.64 20.13 -17.56
C ARG A 469 -23.14 20.45 -18.96
N PRO A 470 -23.86 21.57 -19.20
CA PRO A 470 -24.45 21.87 -20.51
C PRO A 470 -23.42 22.07 -21.64
N GLN A 471 -22.15 22.28 -21.29
CA GLN A 471 -21.02 22.34 -22.23
C GLN A 471 -20.40 20.96 -22.55
N SER A 472 -20.73 19.91 -21.79
CA SER A 472 -20.29 18.52 -22.03
C SER A 472 -21.51 17.64 -22.24
N ARG A 473 -21.88 17.42 -23.51
CA ARG A 473 -23.11 16.67 -23.84
C ARG A 473 -22.97 15.20 -23.42
N ASP A 474 -23.95 14.68 -22.68
CA ASP A 474 -24.05 13.25 -22.37
C ASP A 474 -24.34 12.43 -23.64
N ILE A 475 -23.70 11.27 -23.75
CA ILE A 475 -23.80 10.40 -24.93
C ILE A 475 -24.81 9.28 -24.65
N ASP A 476 -26.06 9.45 -25.11
CA ASP A 476 -27.19 8.59 -24.71
C ASP A 476 -27.06 7.11 -25.12
N THR A 477 -26.24 6.77 -26.14
CA THR A 477 -26.01 5.39 -26.60
C THR A 477 -24.51 5.09 -26.69
N LEU A 478 -24.07 4.00 -26.06
CA LEU A 478 -22.67 3.56 -26.07
C LEU A 478 -22.56 2.09 -26.46
N ARG A 479 -21.37 1.69 -26.92
CA ARG A 479 -20.98 0.29 -27.09
C ARG A 479 -19.86 -0.07 -26.12
N VAL A 480 -19.94 -1.28 -25.59
CA VAL A 480 -18.90 -1.94 -24.80
C VAL A 480 -18.38 -3.12 -25.61
N ASP A 481 -17.10 -3.13 -25.95
CA ASP A 481 -16.42 -4.30 -26.50
C ASP A 481 -15.45 -4.88 -25.45
N ILE A 482 -15.61 -6.16 -25.14
CA ILE A 482 -14.76 -6.94 -24.23
C ILE A 482 -14.02 -7.99 -25.06
N LYS A 483 -12.70 -8.10 -24.89
CA LYS A 483 -11.83 -9.04 -25.61
C LYS A 483 -10.99 -9.85 -24.64
N TYR A 484 -10.93 -11.16 -24.85
CA TYR A 484 -10.15 -12.09 -24.05
C TYR A 484 -8.77 -12.30 -24.70
N HIS A 485 -7.79 -11.47 -24.35
CA HIS A 485 -6.50 -11.41 -25.05
C HIS A 485 -5.60 -12.62 -24.76
N SER A 486 -5.56 -13.10 -23.52
CA SER A 486 -4.80 -14.27 -23.08
C SER A 486 -5.46 -14.94 -21.87
N SER A 487 -4.88 -16.02 -21.35
CA SER A 487 -5.31 -16.67 -20.11
C SER A 487 -5.31 -15.73 -18.89
N ASP A 488 -4.45 -14.72 -18.88
CA ASP A 488 -4.19 -13.79 -17.78
C ASP A 488 -4.54 -12.31 -18.06
N MET A 489 -4.96 -11.98 -19.29
CA MET A 489 -5.24 -10.60 -19.70
C MET A 489 -6.52 -10.47 -20.53
N LEU A 490 -7.35 -9.48 -20.18
CA LEU A 490 -8.50 -9.03 -20.96
C LEU A 490 -8.45 -7.51 -21.18
N GLN A 491 -9.26 -7.04 -22.12
CA GLN A 491 -9.55 -5.62 -22.30
C GLN A 491 -11.06 -5.44 -22.38
N PHE A 492 -11.59 -4.35 -21.81
CA PHE A 492 -12.89 -3.80 -22.19
C PHE A 492 -12.72 -2.34 -22.61
N LYS A 493 -13.47 -1.91 -23.63
CA LYS A 493 -13.55 -0.50 -24.07
C LYS A 493 -15.01 -0.08 -24.12
N ILE A 494 -15.33 1.07 -23.52
CA ILE A 494 -16.65 1.73 -23.65
C ILE A 494 -16.46 2.96 -24.53
N TYR A 495 -17.25 3.08 -25.60
CA TYR A 495 -17.09 4.13 -26.61
C TYR A 495 -18.42 4.51 -27.28
N ASP A 496 -18.46 5.63 -27.98
CA ASP A 496 -19.60 6.02 -28.82
C ASP A 496 -19.53 5.25 -30.15
N PRO A 497 -20.53 4.44 -30.53
CA PRO A 497 -20.54 3.73 -31.81
C PRO A 497 -20.89 4.63 -33.02
N ASN A 498 -21.17 5.92 -32.81
CA ASN A 498 -21.62 6.88 -33.83
C ASN A 498 -20.57 7.95 -34.20
N ASP A 499 -19.53 8.17 -33.38
CA ASP A 499 -18.54 9.24 -33.55
C ASP A 499 -17.12 8.78 -33.11
N ASP A 500 -16.08 9.17 -33.85
CA ASP A 500 -14.69 8.72 -33.63
C ASP A 500 -14.01 9.60 -32.58
N ARG A 501 -14.22 9.24 -31.31
CA ARG A 501 -13.61 9.93 -30.16
C ARG A 501 -12.10 9.70 -30.11
N TYR A 502 -11.38 10.62 -29.45
CA TYR A 502 -9.96 10.44 -29.18
C TYR A 502 -9.67 9.15 -28.41
N GLU A 503 -8.77 8.33 -28.95
CA GLU A 503 -8.16 7.17 -28.29
C GLU A 503 -6.64 7.35 -28.26
N VAL A 504 -6.01 6.91 -27.18
CA VAL A 504 -4.59 7.16 -26.89
C VAL A 504 -3.69 6.47 -27.93
N PRO A 505 -2.81 7.21 -28.65
CA PRO A 505 -1.98 6.70 -29.75
C PRO A 505 -0.71 5.97 -29.25
N VAL A 506 -0.82 5.16 -28.20
CA VAL A 506 0.29 4.44 -27.57
C VAL A 506 0.15 2.94 -27.83
N GLU A 507 1.09 2.38 -28.61
CA GLU A 507 1.05 0.96 -28.99
C GLU A 507 1.22 0.02 -27.78
N LEU A 508 0.20 -0.82 -27.57
CA LEU A 508 0.18 -1.88 -26.57
C LEU A 508 0.54 -3.24 -27.18
N SER A 509 1.36 -4.00 -26.46
CA SER A 509 1.80 -5.35 -26.85
C SER A 509 0.72 -6.40 -26.48
N VAL A 510 -0.33 -6.47 -27.29
CA VAL A 510 -1.40 -7.48 -27.18
C VAL A 510 -1.12 -8.70 -28.07
N PRO A 511 -1.57 -9.92 -27.69
CA PRO A 511 -1.57 -11.09 -28.57
C PRO A 511 -2.38 -10.86 -29.86
N THR A 512 -1.96 -11.47 -30.97
CA THR A 512 -2.62 -11.36 -32.28
C THR A 512 -3.87 -12.24 -32.41
N THR A 513 -4.09 -13.17 -31.48
CA THR A 513 -5.20 -14.12 -31.45
C THR A 513 -5.76 -14.19 -30.03
N PRO A 514 -7.08 -13.99 -29.82
CA PRO A 514 -7.72 -14.13 -28.51
C PRO A 514 -7.59 -15.53 -27.90
N GLU A 515 -7.70 -15.62 -26.58
CA GLU A 515 -7.85 -16.89 -25.86
C GLU A 515 -9.32 -17.32 -25.86
N THR A 516 -9.66 -18.21 -26.80
CA THR A 516 -11.02 -18.70 -27.02
C THR A 516 -11.47 -19.77 -26.02
N GLU A 517 -10.55 -20.51 -25.41
CA GLU A 517 -10.88 -21.65 -24.55
C GLU A 517 -11.11 -21.20 -23.10
N GLU A 518 -12.35 -21.30 -22.61
CA GLU A 518 -12.71 -20.84 -21.26
C GLU A 518 -11.88 -21.51 -20.17
N SER A 519 -11.54 -22.80 -20.33
CA SER A 519 -10.73 -23.56 -19.38
C SER A 519 -9.28 -23.10 -19.25
N ASN A 520 -8.76 -22.32 -20.22
CA ASN A 520 -7.44 -21.71 -20.13
C ASN A 520 -7.46 -20.37 -19.36
N ARG A 521 -8.62 -19.71 -19.27
CA ARG A 521 -8.73 -18.36 -18.69
C ARG A 521 -8.72 -18.43 -17.16
N LEU A 522 -7.83 -17.66 -16.54
CA LEU A 522 -7.75 -17.48 -15.08
C LEU A 522 -8.89 -16.59 -14.54
N TYR A 523 -9.66 -15.98 -15.44
CA TYR A 523 -10.78 -15.09 -15.16
C TYR A 523 -12.02 -15.48 -15.98
N ARG A 524 -13.19 -14.98 -15.56
CA ARG A 524 -14.43 -14.93 -16.33
C ARG A 524 -15.09 -13.56 -16.16
N VAL A 525 -16.00 -13.22 -17.07
CA VAL A 525 -16.71 -11.94 -17.07
C VAL A 525 -18.22 -12.18 -16.91
N ALA A 526 -18.89 -11.33 -16.14
CA ALA A 526 -20.34 -11.27 -16.02
C ALA A 526 -20.83 -9.83 -16.23
N ILE A 527 -22.07 -9.67 -16.71
CA ILE A 527 -22.68 -8.37 -17.00
C ILE A 527 -23.94 -8.19 -16.14
N VAL A 528 -23.93 -7.16 -15.30
CA VAL A 528 -25.11 -6.68 -14.56
C VAL A 528 -25.88 -5.71 -15.47
N GLN A 529 -27.20 -5.85 -15.54
CA GLN A 529 -28.03 -5.17 -16.55
C GLN A 529 -28.69 -3.87 -16.06
N TYR A 530 -28.92 -3.74 -14.75
CA TYR A 530 -29.67 -2.63 -14.13
C TYR A 530 -29.18 -2.35 -12.69
N PRO A 531 -28.48 -1.23 -12.45
CA PRO A 531 -27.78 -0.43 -13.46
C PRO A 531 -26.74 -1.29 -14.21
N PHE A 532 -26.32 -0.86 -15.39
CA PHE A 532 -25.25 -1.53 -16.14
C PHE A 532 -23.94 -1.57 -15.32
N GLY A 533 -23.31 -2.75 -15.27
CA GLY A 533 -21.95 -2.91 -14.81
C GLY A 533 -21.29 -4.18 -15.33
N ILE A 534 -19.96 -4.16 -15.44
CA ILE A 534 -19.16 -5.37 -15.74
C ILE A 534 -18.61 -5.90 -14.41
N GLN A 535 -18.54 -7.22 -14.29
CA GLN A 535 -17.86 -7.93 -13.21
C GLN A 535 -16.79 -8.84 -13.80
N ILE A 536 -15.54 -8.65 -13.38
CA ILE A 536 -14.41 -9.53 -13.73
C ILE A 536 -14.11 -10.37 -12.50
N ILE A 537 -14.05 -11.70 -12.66
CA ILE A 537 -14.03 -12.66 -11.55
C ILE A 537 -12.89 -13.66 -11.75
N ARG A 538 -12.05 -13.88 -10.74
CA ARG A 538 -10.99 -14.91 -10.79
C ARG A 538 -11.60 -16.30 -10.67
N ASN A 539 -11.19 -17.22 -11.56
CA ASN A 539 -11.73 -18.58 -11.62
C ASN A 539 -11.22 -19.50 -10.49
N SER A 540 -10.02 -19.28 -9.95
CA SER A 540 -9.46 -20.11 -8.87
C SER A 540 -10.06 -19.84 -7.48
N THR A 541 -10.43 -18.59 -7.19
CA THR A 541 -10.90 -18.13 -5.86
C THR A 541 -12.38 -17.75 -5.85
N GLY A 542 -12.94 -17.39 -7.00
CA GLY A 542 -14.26 -16.76 -7.10
C GLY A 542 -14.27 -15.26 -6.74
N THR A 543 -13.12 -14.65 -6.45
CA THR A 543 -13.05 -13.23 -6.10
C THR A 543 -13.45 -12.35 -7.29
N ILE A 544 -14.33 -11.37 -7.05
CA ILE A 544 -14.64 -10.34 -8.03
C ILE A 544 -13.53 -9.28 -7.95
N ILE A 545 -12.71 -9.20 -9.00
CA ILE A 545 -11.52 -8.33 -9.06
C ILE A 545 -11.83 -6.93 -9.60
N TRP A 546 -12.90 -6.78 -10.36
CA TRP A 546 -13.42 -5.49 -10.82
C TRP A 546 -14.95 -5.58 -10.89
N ASP A 547 -15.66 -4.57 -10.41
CA ASP A 547 -17.11 -4.58 -10.26
C ASP A 547 -17.69 -3.15 -10.34
N SER A 548 -18.17 -2.77 -11.53
CA SER A 548 -18.87 -1.50 -11.73
C SER A 548 -20.39 -1.60 -11.60
N SER A 549 -20.93 -2.59 -10.88
CA SER A 549 -22.38 -2.68 -10.60
C SER A 549 -22.82 -1.68 -9.51
N VAL A 550 -22.60 -0.40 -9.80
CA VAL A 550 -22.83 0.73 -8.90
C VAL A 550 -23.37 1.95 -9.68
N PRO A 551 -24.23 2.77 -9.07
CA PRO A 551 -24.80 3.94 -9.75
C PRO A 551 -23.76 5.04 -10.03
N GLY A 552 -24.07 5.91 -10.99
CA GLY A 552 -23.26 7.09 -11.31
C GLY A 552 -22.32 6.94 -12.50
N PHE A 553 -22.29 5.79 -13.19
CA PHE A 553 -21.58 5.66 -14.46
C PHE A 553 -22.07 6.72 -15.46
N THR A 554 -21.19 7.65 -15.82
CA THR A 554 -21.50 8.86 -16.58
C THR A 554 -20.55 8.95 -17.77
N PHE A 555 -21.08 9.21 -18.97
CA PHE A 555 -20.28 9.37 -20.18
C PHE A 555 -20.79 10.58 -20.96
N SER A 556 -19.93 11.59 -21.07
CA SER A 556 -20.19 12.84 -21.78
C SER A 556 -18.89 13.33 -22.43
N ASP A 557 -19.01 14.24 -23.40
CA ASP A 557 -17.90 14.62 -24.29
C ASP A 557 -16.59 15.01 -23.57
N MET A 558 -16.67 15.74 -22.46
CA MET A 558 -15.54 16.20 -21.65
C MET A 558 -15.59 15.71 -20.19
N PHE A 559 -16.44 14.72 -19.87
CA PHE A 559 -16.48 14.11 -18.54
C PHE A 559 -16.96 12.65 -18.60
N ILE A 560 -16.08 11.73 -18.22
CA ILE A 560 -16.35 10.30 -18.09
C ILE A 560 -16.07 9.89 -16.64
N GLN A 561 -17.03 9.25 -16.00
CA GLN A 561 -16.90 8.69 -14.65
C GLN A 561 -17.28 7.22 -14.66
N VAL A 562 -16.35 6.37 -14.24
CA VAL A 562 -16.57 4.95 -13.92
C VAL A 562 -16.09 4.69 -12.49
N THR A 563 -16.85 3.88 -11.75
CA THR A 563 -16.55 3.48 -10.38
C THR A 563 -16.45 1.96 -10.34
N THR A 564 -15.55 1.41 -9.55
CA THR A 564 -15.47 -0.04 -9.27
C THR A 564 -15.39 -0.30 -7.78
N ARG A 565 -15.98 -1.40 -7.29
CA ARG A 565 -15.61 -2.01 -6.00
C ARG A 565 -14.31 -2.79 -6.17
N LEU A 566 -13.58 -3.04 -5.07
CA LEU A 566 -12.26 -3.70 -5.07
C LEU A 566 -12.11 -4.67 -3.86
N PRO A 567 -11.51 -5.87 -3.98
CA PRO A 567 -11.57 -6.93 -2.94
C PRO A 567 -10.70 -6.92 -1.62
N SER A 568 -9.48 -6.37 -1.51
CA SER A 568 -8.58 -6.49 -0.30
C SER A 568 -7.57 -5.33 -0.08
N GLN A 569 -7.54 -4.67 1.10
CA GLN A 569 -7.32 -3.20 1.32
C GLN A 569 -6.09 -2.49 0.73
N TYR A 570 -5.16 -3.20 0.16
CA TYR A 570 -3.82 -2.75 -0.07
C TYR A 570 -3.73 -2.26 -1.52
N VAL A 571 -4.01 -0.98 -1.83
CA VAL A 571 -3.89 -0.39 -3.21
C VAL A 571 -2.61 0.42 -3.37
N TYR A 572 -1.94 0.30 -4.53
CA TYR A 572 -0.61 0.85 -4.79
C TYR A 572 -0.49 1.17 -6.29
N GLY A 573 0.49 1.98 -6.67
CA GLY A 573 0.57 2.58 -8.01
C GLY A 573 -0.21 3.89 -8.06
N PHE A 574 -0.77 4.25 -9.22
CA PHE A 574 -1.15 5.62 -9.61
C PHE A 574 0.05 6.59 -9.59
N GLY A 575 0.08 7.58 -10.48
CA GLY A 575 1.18 8.54 -10.50
C GLY A 575 1.09 9.57 -11.62
N GLU A 576 1.98 10.54 -11.68
CA GLU A 576 3.06 10.79 -10.71
C GLU A 576 2.63 11.83 -9.64
N THR A 577 2.86 11.51 -8.37
CA THR A 577 2.50 12.33 -7.20
C THR A 577 3.26 11.81 -5.98
N GLU A 578 3.55 12.67 -5.01
CA GLU A 578 4.23 12.26 -3.78
C GLU A 578 3.29 11.52 -2.82
N HIS A 579 3.40 10.20 -2.76
CA HIS A 579 2.69 9.37 -1.78
C HIS A 579 3.40 9.31 -0.42
N LYS A 580 2.63 9.27 0.67
CA LYS A 580 3.16 9.17 2.05
C LYS A 580 3.54 7.75 2.46
N THR A 581 2.94 6.77 1.80
CA THR A 581 3.04 5.34 2.07
C THR A 581 2.85 4.63 0.73
N TYR A 582 3.58 3.53 0.51
CA TYR A 582 3.47 2.77 -0.74
C TYR A 582 2.06 2.15 -0.92
N LYS A 583 1.49 1.64 0.18
CA LYS A 583 0.06 1.31 0.30
C LYS A 583 -0.75 2.60 0.46
N HIS A 584 -1.80 2.78 -0.32
CA HIS A 584 -2.71 3.93 -0.27
C HIS A 584 -3.65 3.94 0.91
N ASP A 585 -3.96 5.15 1.35
CA ASP A 585 -5.13 5.45 2.19
C ASP A 585 -6.36 5.66 1.28
N LEU A 586 -7.39 4.83 1.50
CA LEU A 586 -8.64 4.83 0.74
C LEU A 586 -9.76 5.64 1.43
N ASN A 587 -9.40 6.42 2.45
CA ASN A 587 -10.32 7.27 3.20
C ASN A 587 -10.59 8.60 2.46
N TYR A 588 -11.41 8.53 1.41
CA TYR A 588 -11.85 9.70 0.62
C TYR A 588 -10.68 10.55 0.10
N HIS A 589 -9.66 9.87 -0.41
CA HIS A 589 -8.55 10.52 -1.08
C HIS A 589 -8.86 10.74 -2.55
N THR A 590 -8.13 11.64 -3.17
CA THR A 590 -8.33 12.03 -4.57
C THR A 590 -7.00 12.55 -5.07
N TRP A 591 -6.56 12.04 -6.22
CA TRP A 591 -5.24 12.28 -6.78
C TRP A 591 -5.40 12.79 -8.21
N GLY A 592 -4.93 14.02 -8.48
CA GLY A 592 -4.88 14.57 -9.82
C GLY A 592 -3.84 13.84 -10.67
N MET A 593 -4.15 13.57 -11.93
CA MET A 593 -3.22 13.03 -12.92
C MET A 593 -3.31 13.87 -14.20
N PHE A 594 -2.28 14.68 -14.40
CA PHE A 594 -1.99 15.50 -15.57
C PHE A 594 -0.51 15.92 -15.43
N SER A 595 0.28 15.88 -16.50
CA SER A 595 1.71 16.22 -16.40
C SER A 595 1.90 17.67 -15.98
N LYS A 596 2.86 17.95 -15.09
CA LYS A 596 3.13 19.30 -14.61
C LYS A 596 4.55 19.47 -14.07
N ASP A 597 5.16 20.60 -14.44
CA ASP A 597 6.36 21.15 -13.82
C ASP A 597 6.06 21.52 -12.35
N GLN A 598 6.20 20.53 -11.47
CA GLN A 598 5.74 20.60 -10.09
C GLN A 598 6.63 19.75 -9.19
N PRO A 599 7.48 20.37 -8.34
CA PRO A 599 8.27 19.68 -7.34
C PRO A 599 7.42 18.73 -6.48
N PRO A 600 7.96 17.57 -6.04
CA PRO A 600 7.16 16.51 -5.45
C PRO A 600 6.44 16.98 -4.19
N GLY A 601 5.12 16.79 -4.15
CA GLY A 601 4.29 17.23 -3.04
C GLY A 601 2.99 16.44 -2.91
N TYR A 602 2.57 16.21 -1.67
CA TYR A 602 1.41 15.39 -1.35
C TYR A 602 0.11 15.90 -2.01
N LYS A 603 -0.48 15.06 -2.87
CA LYS A 603 -1.65 15.36 -3.72
C LYS A 603 -1.42 16.41 -4.80
N MET A 604 -0.17 16.69 -5.16
CA MET A 604 0.20 17.49 -6.32
C MET A 604 0.51 16.55 -7.49
N ASN A 605 -0.15 16.77 -8.63
CA ASN A 605 0.21 16.11 -9.88
C ASN A 605 1.59 16.60 -10.33
N CYS A 606 2.51 15.66 -10.57
CA CYS A 606 3.91 15.91 -10.92
C CYS A 606 4.13 15.59 -12.42
N TYR A 607 5.33 15.14 -12.79
CA TYR A 607 5.80 15.11 -14.17
C TYR A 607 5.12 14.05 -15.03
N GLY A 608 5.06 12.80 -14.57
CA GLY A 608 4.41 11.69 -15.27
C GLY A 608 2.91 11.53 -15.00
N VAL A 609 2.26 10.70 -15.83
CA VAL A 609 0.86 10.30 -15.71
C VAL A 609 0.74 8.79 -15.92
N HIS A 610 0.56 8.04 -14.82
CA HIS A 610 0.47 6.58 -14.78
C HIS A 610 -0.89 6.13 -14.21
N PRO A 611 -1.95 6.08 -15.05
CA PRO A 611 -3.28 5.58 -14.68
C PRO A 611 -3.31 4.04 -14.57
N PHE A 612 -2.39 3.48 -13.80
CA PHE A 612 -2.28 2.06 -13.47
C PHE A 612 -2.32 1.90 -11.96
N TYR A 613 -3.28 1.10 -11.48
CA TYR A 613 -3.19 0.52 -10.13
C TYR A 613 -2.99 -0.99 -10.18
N MET A 614 -2.21 -1.40 -9.20
CA MET A 614 -1.85 -2.75 -8.83
C MET A 614 -3.09 -3.34 -8.09
N GLY A 615 -3.69 -4.54 -8.35
CA GLY A 615 -4.91 -5.08 -7.66
C GLY A 615 -4.99 -6.55 -7.00
N LEU A 616 -5.30 -6.78 -5.70
CA LEU A 616 -4.98 -7.98 -4.81
C LEU A 616 -6.25 -8.52 -4.17
N GLU A 617 -6.14 -9.70 -3.59
CA GLU A 617 -7.23 -10.37 -2.92
C GLU A 617 -6.92 -10.61 -1.43
N ASN A 618 -7.87 -11.21 -0.69
CA ASN A 618 -7.67 -11.52 0.73
C ASN A 618 -6.75 -12.75 0.92
N THR A 619 -6.43 -13.44 -0.19
CA THR A 619 -5.45 -14.52 -0.36
C THR A 619 -4.06 -13.93 -0.68
N ALA A 620 -3.26 -14.62 -1.51
CA ALA A 620 -2.02 -14.12 -2.11
C ALA A 620 -2.19 -13.76 -3.61
N ASP A 621 -3.42 -13.79 -4.13
CA ASP A 621 -3.72 -13.66 -5.57
C ASP A 621 -3.85 -12.22 -6.06
N ALA A 622 -3.26 -11.92 -7.21
CA ALA A 622 -3.04 -10.56 -7.75
C ALA A 622 -3.52 -10.38 -9.21
N HIS A 623 -3.99 -9.19 -9.58
CA HIS A 623 -4.62 -8.73 -10.84
C HIS A 623 -4.24 -7.26 -11.12
N GLY A 624 -4.14 -6.77 -12.37
CA GLY A 624 -3.74 -5.37 -12.62
C GLY A 624 -4.69 -4.59 -13.54
N VAL A 625 -4.91 -3.29 -13.29
CA VAL A 625 -5.87 -2.48 -14.05
C VAL A 625 -5.24 -1.18 -14.58
N LEU A 626 -5.15 -1.08 -15.90
CA LEU A 626 -4.81 0.14 -16.64
C LEU A 626 -6.11 0.81 -17.12
N LEU A 627 -6.22 2.13 -16.91
CA LEU A 627 -7.09 2.98 -17.73
C LEU A 627 -6.22 3.64 -18.81
N LEU A 628 -6.34 3.23 -20.09
CA LEU A 628 -5.58 3.84 -21.17
C LEU A 628 -6.23 5.18 -21.58
N ASN A 629 -5.94 6.24 -20.85
CA ASN A 629 -6.39 7.60 -21.12
C ASN A 629 -5.29 8.60 -20.74
N SER A 630 -5.05 9.61 -21.58
CA SER A 630 -4.04 10.67 -21.38
C SER A 630 -4.63 12.04 -21.03
N ASN A 631 -5.97 12.18 -21.06
CA ASN A 631 -6.67 13.39 -20.66
C ASN A 631 -6.44 13.72 -19.17
N ALA A 632 -6.54 15.00 -18.81
CA ALA A 632 -6.55 15.44 -17.42
C ALA A 632 -7.63 14.68 -16.62
N MET A 633 -7.23 14.02 -15.53
CA MET A 633 -8.14 13.18 -14.75
C MET A 633 -7.89 13.27 -13.25
N GLY A 634 -8.81 12.71 -12.47
CA GLY A 634 -8.65 12.51 -11.03
C GLY A 634 -9.08 11.11 -10.64
N GLU A 635 -8.21 10.37 -9.96
CA GLU A 635 -8.60 9.17 -9.21
C GLU A 635 -9.32 9.62 -7.94
N ARG A 636 -10.38 8.91 -7.52
CA ARG A 636 -11.04 9.12 -6.22
C ARG A 636 -11.26 7.82 -5.46
N SER A 637 -10.29 7.44 -4.64
CA SER A 637 -10.41 6.34 -3.69
C SER A 637 -11.45 6.66 -2.61
N THR A 638 -12.66 6.16 -2.81
CA THR A 638 -13.60 5.81 -1.74
C THR A 638 -13.31 4.40 -1.24
N HIS A 639 -13.82 4.04 -0.06
CA HIS A 639 -13.39 2.81 0.62
C HIS A 639 -13.44 1.56 -0.28
N THR A 640 -12.35 0.78 -0.14
CA THR A 640 -12.00 -0.51 -0.79
C THR A 640 -11.13 -0.47 -2.05
N ARG A 641 -10.06 -1.28 -2.28
CA ARG A 641 -9.19 -2.25 -1.52
C ARG A 641 -8.39 -3.19 -2.55
N THR A 642 -7.07 -3.13 -3.01
CA THR A 642 -6.34 -4.16 -3.94
C THR A 642 -4.85 -3.87 -4.55
N GLU A 643 -3.84 -4.84 -4.77
CA GLU A 643 -2.44 -5.05 -5.52
C GLU A 643 -2.10 -6.23 -6.62
N SER A 644 -1.25 -6.10 -7.71
CA SER A 644 -1.24 -6.85 -9.05
C SER A 644 -0.10 -7.79 -9.60
N HIS A 645 -0.23 -8.22 -10.88
CA HIS A 645 0.83 -8.42 -11.93
C HIS A 645 0.46 -7.68 -13.26
N ARG A 646 1.43 -7.21 -14.11
CA ARG A 646 1.10 -6.58 -15.43
C ARG A 646 2.17 -6.37 -16.56
N THR A 647 3.45 -6.66 -16.39
CA THR A 647 4.56 -6.07 -17.21
C THR A 647 4.75 -6.56 -18.67
N TYR A 648 3.75 -7.19 -19.29
CA TYR A 648 3.76 -7.53 -20.72
C TYR A 648 3.10 -6.45 -21.59
N LEU A 649 1.94 -5.92 -21.17
CA LEU A 649 1.02 -5.15 -22.02
C LEU A 649 1.59 -3.81 -22.55
N VAL A 650 2.35 -3.08 -21.73
CA VAL A 650 2.99 -1.81 -22.12
C VAL A 650 4.42 -1.99 -22.61
N GLY A 651 4.85 -3.23 -22.84
CA GLY A 651 6.23 -3.60 -23.09
C GLY A 651 7.11 -3.53 -21.83
N ARG A 652 8.36 -3.96 -22.00
CA ARG A 652 9.33 -4.15 -20.91
C ARG A 652 10.36 -3.00 -20.87
N PRO A 653 10.98 -2.72 -19.70
CA PRO A 653 11.95 -1.63 -19.56
C PRO A 653 13.12 -1.68 -20.54
N VAL A 654 13.74 -0.52 -20.78
CA VAL A 654 15.04 -0.41 -21.44
C VAL A 654 16.12 -1.14 -20.64
N LEU A 655 17.09 -1.75 -21.33
CA LEU A 655 18.31 -2.23 -20.71
C LEU A 655 19.33 -1.06 -20.71
N PRO A 656 19.66 -0.42 -19.57
CA PRO A 656 20.70 0.61 -19.53
C PRO A 656 22.07 0.05 -19.94
N ALA A 657 22.97 0.88 -20.46
CA ALA A 657 24.39 0.51 -20.60
C ALA A 657 25.05 0.27 -19.22
N TYR A 658 26.01 -0.65 -19.13
CA TYR A 658 26.57 -1.07 -17.83
C TYR A 658 27.14 0.09 -17.00
N TRP A 659 27.79 1.05 -17.67
CA TRP A 659 28.41 2.21 -17.04
C TRP A 659 27.40 3.14 -16.37
N SER A 660 26.15 3.19 -16.82
CA SER A 660 25.14 4.08 -16.23
C SER A 660 24.63 3.55 -14.88
N LEU A 661 24.94 2.30 -14.53
CA LEU A 661 24.76 1.79 -13.17
C LEU A 661 25.84 2.28 -12.20
N GLY A 662 26.88 2.98 -12.66
CA GLY A 662 27.83 3.68 -11.80
C GLY A 662 27.18 4.81 -10.98
N PHE A 663 27.96 5.42 -10.09
CA PHE A 663 27.57 6.64 -9.39
C PHE A 663 27.79 7.87 -10.29
N GLN A 664 27.01 8.92 -10.09
CA GLN A 664 26.88 10.04 -11.02
C GLN A 664 26.85 11.38 -10.28
N LEU A 665 27.49 12.39 -10.85
CA LEU A 665 27.54 13.76 -10.29
C LEU A 665 26.99 14.79 -11.26
N CYS A 666 26.11 15.66 -10.77
CA CYS A 666 25.56 16.82 -11.45
C CYS A 666 25.35 17.98 -10.46
N ARG A 667 25.14 19.19 -10.96
CA ARG A 667 24.46 20.30 -10.26
C ARG A 667 23.94 21.30 -11.29
N TYR A 668 22.89 22.01 -10.95
CA TYR A 668 22.62 23.32 -11.52
C TYR A 668 23.53 24.35 -10.81
N GLY A 669 24.10 25.29 -11.56
CA GLY A 669 25.06 26.28 -11.08
C GLY A 669 26.52 25.82 -11.10
N TYR A 670 26.95 25.01 -12.08
CA TYR A 670 28.38 24.90 -12.39
C TYR A 670 28.85 26.22 -13.04
N ARG A 671 29.95 26.81 -12.56
CA ARG A 671 30.36 28.17 -13.00
C ARG A 671 31.19 28.21 -14.29
N ASN A 672 31.80 27.10 -14.68
CA ASN A 672 32.67 26.93 -15.85
C ASN A 672 33.20 25.48 -15.91
N ASP A 673 33.83 25.13 -17.04
CA ASP A 673 34.56 23.87 -17.22
C ASP A 673 35.57 23.58 -16.11
N LYS A 674 36.25 24.60 -15.57
CA LYS A 674 37.27 24.44 -14.52
C LYS A 674 36.70 24.00 -13.18
N GLU A 675 35.44 24.32 -12.84
CA GLU A 675 34.79 23.76 -11.66
C GLU A 675 34.57 22.25 -11.81
N ILE A 676 34.18 21.80 -13.01
CA ILE A 676 33.98 20.38 -13.33
C ILE A 676 35.33 19.62 -13.32
N GLU A 677 36.39 20.16 -13.93
CA GLU A 677 37.74 19.56 -13.88
C GLU A 677 38.26 19.44 -12.44
N THR A 678 37.99 20.44 -11.60
CA THR A 678 38.38 20.45 -10.18
C THR A 678 37.64 19.37 -9.41
N LEU A 679 36.31 19.28 -9.55
CA LEU A 679 35.49 18.24 -8.94
C LEU A 679 35.93 16.83 -9.35
N TYR A 680 36.15 16.59 -10.64
CA TYR A 680 36.68 15.33 -11.17
C TYR A 680 38.04 14.97 -10.55
N THR A 681 38.94 15.95 -10.45
CA THR A 681 40.27 15.76 -9.83
C THR A 681 40.17 15.46 -8.33
N GLU A 682 39.29 16.13 -7.60
CA GLU A 682 39.05 15.89 -6.16
C GLU A 682 38.47 14.50 -5.92
N MET A 683 37.42 14.10 -6.64
CA MET A 683 36.78 12.77 -6.56
C MET A 683 37.79 11.64 -6.84
N LYS A 684 38.57 11.78 -7.92
CA LYS A 684 39.63 10.85 -8.32
C LYS A 684 40.74 10.76 -7.26
N THR A 685 41.10 11.88 -6.63
CA THR A 685 42.11 11.94 -5.56
C THR A 685 41.62 11.30 -4.26
N ALA A 686 40.33 11.45 -3.92
CA ALA A 686 39.70 10.79 -2.77
C ALA A 686 39.46 9.28 -2.99
N GLY A 687 39.57 8.80 -4.24
CA GLY A 687 39.38 7.41 -4.63
C GLY A 687 37.92 6.96 -4.55
N ILE A 688 36.97 7.87 -4.83
CA ILE A 688 35.53 7.59 -4.75
C ILE A 688 35.05 7.09 -6.13
N PRO A 689 34.44 5.89 -6.22
CA PRO A 689 33.94 5.38 -7.50
C PRO A 689 32.79 6.21 -8.07
N TYR A 690 32.94 6.69 -9.30
CA TYR A 690 31.87 7.33 -10.07
C TYR A 690 32.18 7.24 -11.58
N ASP A 691 31.16 7.07 -12.42
CA ASP A 691 31.31 6.85 -13.87
C ASP A 691 30.84 8.03 -14.70
N VAL A 692 29.82 8.76 -14.24
CA VAL A 692 29.13 9.77 -15.05
C VAL A 692 29.31 11.16 -14.46
N GLN A 693 29.91 12.04 -15.24
CA GLN A 693 29.89 13.48 -15.00
C GLN A 693 28.80 14.11 -15.87
N TYR A 694 28.09 15.09 -15.32
CA TYR A 694 27.10 15.88 -16.03
C TYR A 694 27.55 17.33 -16.22
N ALA A 695 26.89 18.02 -17.15
CA ALA A 695 26.64 19.46 -17.04
C ALA A 695 25.14 19.75 -17.25
N ASP A 696 24.64 20.69 -16.46
CA ASP A 696 23.28 21.25 -16.52
C ASP A 696 23.26 22.47 -17.47
N ILE A 697 22.13 23.17 -17.60
CA ILE A 697 21.90 24.28 -18.55
C ILE A 697 22.92 25.42 -18.47
N ASP A 698 23.73 25.49 -17.41
CA ASP A 698 24.88 26.42 -17.31
C ASP A 698 25.89 26.23 -18.47
N TYR A 699 25.99 25.03 -19.07
CA TYR A 699 26.89 24.80 -20.21
C TYR A 699 26.44 25.53 -21.49
N MET A 700 25.15 25.87 -21.58
CA MET A 700 24.54 26.44 -22.78
C MET A 700 24.67 27.97 -22.80
N GLU A 701 24.97 28.57 -23.96
CA GLU A 701 24.94 30.04 -24.07
C GLU A 701 23.52 30.54 -23.80
N ARG A 702 23.31 31.28 -22.70
CA ARG A 702 21.98 31.80 -22.30
C ARG A 702 20.89 30.72 -22.24
N GLN A 703 21.25 29.50 -21.87
CA GLN A 703 20.35 28.34 -21.83
C GLN A 703 19.76 27.96 -23.22
N LEU A 704 20.48 28.24 -24.31
CA LEU A 704 20.12 27.82 -25.67
C LEU A 704 20.62 26.39 -25.97
N ASN A 705 19.67 25.48 -26.20
CA ASN A 705 19.95 24.12 -26.71
C ASN A 705 20.98 24.13 -27.85
N PHE A 706 21.91 23.17 -27.78
CA PHE A 706 22.98 22.96 -28.77
C PHE A 706 24.00 24.10 -28.97
N VAL A 707 23.94 25.20 -28.19
CA VAL A 707 24.93 26.30 -28.22
C VAL A 707 25.79 26.26 -26.95
N LEU A 708 27.11 26.09 -27.08
CA LEU A 708 28.04 26.02 -25.94
C LEU A 708 28.47 27.42 -25.47
N ASP A 709 28.35 27.75 -24.18
CA ASP A 709 28.74 29.06 -23.64
C ASP A 709 30.25 29.32 -23.72
N LYS A 710 30.64 30.61 -23.75
CA LYS A 710 32.04 31.07 -23.74
C LYS A 710 32.84 30.58 -22.51
N ASP A 711 32.20 30.40 -21.36
CA ASP A 711 32.84 30.00 -20.09
C ASP A 711 32.91 28.46 -19.94
N PHE A 712 32.45 27.72 -20.96
CA PHE A 712 32.55 26.26 -21.09
C PHE A 712 33.25 25.80 -22.37
N GLN A 713 33.98 26.67 -23.07
CA GLN A 713 34.68 26.32 -24.33
C GLN A 713 35.77 25.26 -24.18
N GLY A 714 36.29 25.02 -22.97
CA GLY A 714 37.19 23.90 -22.67
C GLY A 714 36.47 22.58 -22.34
N LEU A 715 35.14 22.61 -22.12
CA LEU A 715 34.35 21.43 -21.74
C LEU A 715 34.49 20.26 -22.74
N PRO A 716 34.48 20.44 -24.09
CA PRO A 716 34.64 19.32 -25.01
C PRO A 716 35.98 18.59 -24.83
N ALA A 717 37.08 19.34 -24.63
CA ALA A 717 38.40 18.77 -24.39
C ALA A 717 38.52 18.10 -23.01
N LEU A 718 37.84 18.66 -22.00
CA LEU A 718 37.70 18.01 -20.68
C LEU A 718 36.91 16.71 -20.77
N VAL A 719 35.82 16.68 -21.54
CA VAL A 719 34.97 15.50 -21.71
C VAL A 719 35.71 14.38 -22.46
N ASP A 720 36.43 14.68 -23.55
CA ASP A 720 37.25 13.67 -24.20
C ASP A 720 38.38 13.18 -23.28
N SER A 721 39.03 14.06 -22.51
CA SER A 721 40.04 13.65 -21.51
C SER A 721 39.46 12.76 -20.39
N MET A 722 38.23 13.00 -19.94
CA MET A 722 37.55 12.14 -18.97
C MET A 722 37.19 10.78 -19.60
N ARG A 723 36.76 10.77 -20.86
CA ARG A 723 36.34 9.55 -21.59
C ARG A 723 37.53 8.66 -21.98
N ASP A 724 38.70 9.22 -22.22
CA ASP A 724 39.97 8.48 -22.38
C ASP A 724 40.37 7.71 -21.10
N GLU A 725 40.02 8.24 -19.92
CA GLU A 725 40.15 7.51 -18.63
C GLU A 725 38.95 6.59 -18.32
N GLY A 726 38.00 6.47 -19.24
CA GLY A 726 36.87 5.56 -19.12
C GLY A 726 35.68 6.11 -18.31
N MET A 727 35.61 7.42 -18.09
CA MET A 727 34.38 8.09 -17.65
C MET A 727 33.35 8.14 -18.79
N ARG A 728 32.17 8.66 -18.47
CA ARG A 728 31.05 8.91 -19.36
C ARG A 728 30.47 10.30 -19.11
N PHE A 729 29.92 10.92 -20.15
CA PHE A 729 29.31 12.25 -20.04
C PHE A 729 27.84 12.23 -20.47
N ILE A 730 26.98 12.88 -19.67
CA ILE A 730 25.57 13.12 -20.00
C ILE A 730 25.30 14.62 -19.89
N PHE A 731 24.51 15.15 -20.81
CA PHE A 731 24.12 16.56 -20.84
C PHE A 731 22.60 16.69 -20.89
N ILE A 732 22.09 17.83 -20.42
CA ILE A 732 20.67 18.16 -20.43
C ILE A 732 20.24 18.74 -21.78
N LEU A 733 18.99 18.47 -22.19
CA LEU A 733 18.28 19.12 -23.29
C LEU A 733 16.82 19.37 -22.90
N ASP A 734 16.40 20.63 -23.00
CA ASP A 734 14.98 21.00 -22.91
C ASP A 734 14.27 20.74 -24.26
N PRO A 735 12.93 20.66 -24.31
CA PRO A 735 12.21 20.71 -25.59
C PRO A 735 12.16 22.12 -26.20
N ALA A 736 12.26 23.18 -25.38
CA ALA A 736 11.83 24.52 -25.74
C ALA A 736 12.93 25.34 -26.47
N ILE A 737 12.65 25.78 -27.70
CA ILE A 737 13.62 26.45 -28.58
C ILE A 737 13.35 27.95 -28.64
N SER A 738 14.32 28.82 -28.30
CA SER A 738 14.21 30.28 -28.45
C SER A 738 13.90 30.68 -29.90
N GLY A 739 12.88 31.52 -30.08
CA GLY A 739 12.53 32.13 -31.38
C GLY A 739 12.83 33.63 -31.45
N ASN A 740 13.65 34.18 -30.54
CA ASN A 740 13.97 35.61 -30.50
C ASN A 740 15.46 35.93 -30.67
N GLU A 741 16.24 34.98 -31.18
CA GLU A 741 17.67 35.17 -31.42
C GLU A 741 17.96 36.17 -32.54
N THR A 742 19.08 36.88 -32.40
CA THR A 742 19.54 37.91 -33.35
C THR A 742 20.82 37.53 -34.09
N GLN A 743 21.47 36.44 -33.66
CA GLN A 743 22.47 35.70 -34.45
C GLN A 743 21.79 34.45 -35.03
N PRO A 744 22.34 33.85 -36.10
CA PRO A 744 21.76 32.65 -36.68
C PRO A 744 21.68 31.51 -35.66
N TYR A 745 20.51 30.90 -35.51
CA TYR A 745 20.27 29.82 -34.55
C TYR A 745 19.70 28.59 -35.28
N PRO A 746 20.57 27.65 -35.71
CA PRO A 746 20.19 26.56 -36.61
C PRO A 746 19.01 25.71 -36.12
N ALA A 747 18.93 25.42 -34.82
CA ALA A 747 17.83 24.63 -34.26
C ALA A 747 16.46 25.30 -34.48
N PHE A 748 16.36 26.62 -34.29
CA PHE A 748 15.13 27.35 -34.57
C PHE A 748 14.88 27.49 -36.08
N GLU A 749 15.89 27.90 -36.85
CA GLU A 749 15.75 28.13 -38.30
C GLU A 749 15.38 26.85 -39.06
N ARG A 750 15.99 25.71 -38.71
CA ARG A 750 15.67 24.40 -39.29
C ARG A 750 14.33 23.88 -38.80
N GLY A 751 13.98 24.10 -37.53
CA GLY A 751 12.66 23.77 -36.99
C GLY A 751 11.51 24.52 -37.70
N ILE A 752 11.71 25.81 -38.00
CA ILE A 752 10.78 26.60 -38.84
C ILE A 752 10.73 26.04 -40.27
N ALA A 753 11.88 25.76 -40.89
CA ALA A 753 11.94 25.26 -42.26
C ALA A 753 11.31 23.86 -42.45
N ALA A 754 11.29 23.04 -41.39
CA ALA A 754 10.69 21.70 -41.37
C ALA A 754 9.27 21.65 -40.76
N ASP A 755 8.71 22.80 -40.35
CA ASP A 755 7.37 22.92 -39.70
C ASP A 755 7.22 22.02 -38.46
N VAL A 756 8.25 21.97 -37.59
CA VAL A 756 8.26 21.04 -36.43
C VAL A 756 7.51 21.56 -35.20
N PHE A 757 7.23 22.87 -35.12
CA PHE A 757 6.73 23.52 -33.91
C PHE A 757 5.20 23.46 -33.77
N ILE A 758 4.74 23.36 -32.52
CA ILE A 758 3.33 23.42 -32.12
C ILE A 758 2.74 24.80 -32.47
N LYS A 759 1.60 24.78 -33.13
CA LYS A 759 0.87 25.94 -33.65
C LYS A 759 -0.58 25.96 -33.17
N TRP A 760 -1.25 27.07 -33.40
CA TRP A 760 -2.71 27.10 -33.35
C TRP A 760 -3.32 26.23 -34.46
N PRO A 761 -4.56 25.74 -34.30
CA PRO A 761 -5.30 25.13 -35.40
C PRO A 761 -5.43 26.13 -36.55
N GLN A 762 -5.14 25.70 -37.78
CA GLN A 762 -5.01 26.58 -38.96
C GLN A 762 -6.28 27.40 -39.29
N THR A 763 -7.44 26.98 -38.78
CA THR A 763 -8.72 27.70 -38.86
C THR A 763 -8.80 28.95 -37.98
N ILE A 764 -7.84 29.13 -37.05
CA ILE A 764 -7.75 30.20 -36.06
C ILE A 764 -6.50 31.05 -36.31
N SER A 765 -5.33 30.42 -36.46
CA SER A 765 -4.04 31.05 -36.80
C SER A 765 -3.05 29.99 -37.32
N ASP A 766 -1.98 30.41 -37.99
CA ASP A 766 -0.82 29.58 -38.40
C ASP A 766 0.47 30.00 -37.63
N ASP A 767 0.31 30.84 -36.60
CA ASP A 767 1.38 31.25 -35.69
C ASP A 767 1.68 30.14 -34.65
N ILE A 768 2.89 30.19 -34.10
CA ILE A 768 3.38 29.29 -33.06
C ILE A 768 2.68 29.59 -31.72
N VAL A 769 2.49 28.56 -30.90
CA VAL A 769 2.04 28.73 -29.51
C VAL A 769 3.25 29.04 -28.64
N TRP A 770 3.62 30.32 -28.62
CA TRP A 770 4.77 30.83 -27.88
C TRP A 770 4.60 30.65 -26.37
N GLY A 771 5.56 30.00 -25.71
CA GLY A 771 5.72 29.98 -24.25
C GLY A 771 6.98 30.73 -23.83
N LYS A 772 7.45 30.46 -22.61
CA LYS A 772 8.78 30.87 -22.09
C LYS A 772 9.33 29.77 -21.18
N VAL A 773 10.62 29.46 -21.27
CA VAL A 773 11.33 28.57 -20.33
C VAL A 773 12.68 29.21 -19.96
N TRP A 774 13.77 28.45 -19.85
CA TRP A 774 15.09 28.94 -19.46
C TRP A 774 15.80 29.92 -20.43
N PRO A 775 15.64 29.83 -21.78
CA PRO A 775 16.44 30.65 -22.70
C PRO A 775 16.30 32.18 -22.51
N ASP A 776 17.40 32.89 -22.30
CA ASP A 776 17.41 34.35 -22.12
C ASP A 776 17.51 35.13 -23.45
N TYR A 777 16.80 36.27 -23.54
CA TYR A 777 16.86 37.18 -24.68
C TYR A 777 18.29 37.62 -25.04
N PRO A 778 18.63 37.81 -26.33
CA PRO A 778 19.95 38.31 -26.70
C PRO A 778 20.16 39.76 -26.23
N ASN A 779 21.33 40.01 -25.64
CA ASN A 779 21.79 41.31 -25.11
C ASN A 779 21.08 41.82 -23.83
N VAL A 780 20.32 40.98 -23.09
CA VAL A 780 19.90 41.33 -21.73
C VAL A 780 20.98 41.02 -20.70
N THR A 781 20.80 41.48 -19.47
CA THR A 781 21.60 41.06 -18.30
C THR A 781 20.62 40.71 -17.20
N VAL A 782 20.65 39.45 -16.76
CA VAL A 782 19.76 38.92 -15.73
C VAL A 782 20.14 39.51 -14.38
N ASP A 783 19.23 40.22 -13.74
CA ASP A 783 19.34 40.56 -12.32
C ASP A 783 18.63 39.47 -11.49
N GLU A 784 19.42 38.52 -10.98
CA GLU A 784 18.93 37.43 -10.14
C GLU A 784 18.38 37.89 -8.77
N SER A 785 18.48 39.20 -8.43
CA SER A 785 17.87 39.75 -7.22
C SER A 785 16.41 40.20 -7.38
N LEU A 786 15.89 40.21 -8.62
CA LEU A 786 14.47 40.42 -8.90
C LEU A 786 13.65 39.14 -8.60
N ASP A 787 12.36 39.31 -8.33
CA ASP A 787 11.44 38.17 -8.18
C ASP A 787 11.31 37.37 -9.49
N TRP A 788 10.92 36.10 -9.34
CA TRP A 788 10.88 35.14 -10.44
C TRP A 788 9.96 35.58 -11.59
N ASP A 789 8.76 36.10 -11.29
CA ASP A 789 7.79 36.50 -12.30
C ASP A 789 8.30 37.71 -13.10
N THR A 790 8.94 38.68 -12.43
CA THR A 790 9.64 39.80 -13.08
C THR A 790 10.81 39.32 -13.96
N GLN A 791 11.58 38.31 -13.53
CA GLN A 791 12.63 37.71 -14.37
C GLN A 791 12.04 37.01 -15.61
N VAL A 792 10.90 36.31 -15.45
CA VAL A 792 10.18 35.66 -16.56
C VAL A 792 9.59 36.67 -17.53
N GLU A 793 9.11 37.83 -17.07
CA GLU A 793 8.67 38.91 -17.96
C GLU A 793 9.85 39.52 -18.74
N LEU A 794 10.90 39.97 -18.03
CA LEU A 794 11.96 40.82 -18.58
C LEU A 794 13.08 40.08 -19.33
N TYR A 795 13.46 38.87 -18.90
CA TYR A 795 14.70 38.22 -19.37
C TYR A 795 14.48 36.98 -20.22
N ARG A 796 13.54 36.11 -19.82
CA ARG A 796 13.24 34.88 -20.57
C ARG A 796 12.65 35.23 -21.95
N SER A 797 13.21 34.65 -23.00
CA SER A 797 12.78 34.80 -24.40
C SER A 797 11.49 34.01 -24.71
N PHE A 798 10.88 34.25 -25.87
CA PHE A 798 9.75 33.43 -26.34
C PHE A 798 10.30 32.11 -26.90
N THR A 799 9.73 30.99 -26.45
CA THR A 799 10.14 29.65 -26.88
C THR A 799 9.05 28.94 -27.68
N ALA A 800 9.44 28.28 -28.76
CA ALA A 800 8.63 27.36 -29.54
C ALA A 800 8.84 25.91 -29.06
N PHE A 801 7.78 25.11 -29.09
CA PHE A 801 7.78 23.72 -28.60
C PHE A 801 7.64 22.76 -29.78
N PRO A 802 8.58 21.82 -30.02
CA PRO A 802 8.48 20.84 -31.08
C PRO A 802 7.36 19.84 -30.85
N ASP A 803 6.67 19.42 -31.91
CA ASP A 803 5.65 18.37 -31.91
C ASP A 803 6.32 17.02 -32.18
N PHE A 804 6.75 16.33 -31.12
CA PHE A 804 7.47 15.06 -31.22
C PHE A 804 6.63 13.86 -31.71
N PHE A 805 5.33 14.03 -32.00
CA PHE A 805 4.56 13.00 -32.71
C PHE A 805 4.86 12.95 -34.22
N ARG A 806 5.39 14.03 -34.79
CA ARG A 806 5.66 14.16 -36.23
C ARG A 806 7.03 13.56 -36.58
N ASN A 807 7.08 12.70 -37.59
CA ASN A 807 8.33 12.11 -38.09
C ASN A 807 9.35 13.20 -38.48
N GLN A 808 8.89 14.32 -39.04
CA GLN A 808 9.74 15.47 -39.38
C GLN A 808 10.44 16.09 -38.15
N THR A 809 9.78 16.09 -37.00
CA THR A 809 10.37 16.54 -35.73
C THR A 809 11.42 15.55 -35.24
N ALA A 810 11.22 14.25 -35.44
CA ALA A 810 12.23 13.24 -35.12
C ALA A 810 13.46 13.35 -36.02
N ASP A 811 13.28 13.55 -37.33
CA ASP A 811 14.37 13.79 -38.30
C ASP A 811 15.17 15.06 -37.96
N TRP A 812 14.47 16.15 -37.59
CA TRP A 812 15.08 17.39 -37.15
C TRP A 812 15.84 17.23 -35.83
N TRP A 813 15.22 16.65 -34.80
CA TRP A 813 15.83 16.46 -33.47
C TRP A 813 17.06 15.55 -33.53
N HIS A 814 17.01 14.49 -34.34
CA HIS A 814 18.18 13.67 -34.70
C HIS A 814 19.29 14.52 -35.32
N THR A 815 18.95 15.38 -36.29
CA THR A 815 19.93 16.26 -36.96
C THR A 815 20.60 17.24 -35.98
N GLU A 816 19.85 17.88 -35.06
CA GLU A 816 20.44 18.80 -34.08
C GLU A 816 21.34 18.06 -33.07
N ILE A 817 20.90 16.91 -32.53
CA ILE A 817 21.69 16.05 -31.64
C ILE A 817 22.97 15.58 -32.34
N LYS A 818 22.86 15.19 -33.61
CA LYS A 818 23.99 14.74 -34.43
C LYS A 818 24.98 15.86 -34.71
N ASP A 819 24.51 17.03 -35.14
CA ASP A 819 25.38 18.18 -35.40
C ASP A 819 26.14 18.59 -34.15
N PHE A 820 25.49 18.59 -32.98
CA PHE A 820 26.14 18.88 -31.70
C PHE A 820 27.20 17.82 -31.32
N TYR A 821 26.90 16.53 -31.53
CA TYR A 821 27.87 15.46 -31.31
C TYR A 821 29.06 15.52 -32.28
N GLU A 822 28.81 15.75 -33.57
CA GLU A 822 29.86 15.73 -34.60
C GLU A 822 30.75 16.97 -34.54
N ASN A 823 30.19 18.15 -34.24
CA ASN A 823 30.90 19.43 -34.37
C ASN A 823 31.24 20.12 -33.03
N THR A 824 30.53 19.84 -31.93
CA THR A 824 30.67 20.60 -30.67
C THR A 824 31.23 19.77 -29.52
N MET A 825 30.56 18.68 -29.10
CA MET A 825 30.94 17.93 -27.90
C MET A 825 30.47 16.47 -27.96
N LYS A 826 31.36 15.53 -27.58
CA LYS A 826 30.99 14.12 -27.42
C LYS A 826 30.25 13.88 -26.11
N PHE A 827 29.29 12.97 -26.14
CA PHE A 827 28.51 12.51 -24.99
C PHE A 827 28.22 11.01 -25.13
N ASP A 828 27.73 10.38 -24.06
CA ASP A 828 27.42 8.95 -24.03
C ASP A 828 25.96 8.66 -23.61
N GLY A 829 25.24 9.68 -23.13
CA GLY A 829 23.80 9.65 -22.86
C GLY A 829 23.19 11.04 -22.85
N ILE A 830 21.85 11.11 -22.78
CA ILE A 830 21.09 12.38 -22.81
C ILE A 830 20.10 12.42 -21.63
N TRP A 831 20.00 13.59 -21.00
CA TRP A 831 18.95 13.91 -20.03
C TRP A 831 17.96 14.86 -20.72
N ILE A 832 16.69 14.46 -20.86
CA ILE A 832 15.62 15.33 -21.35
C ILE A 832 14.74 15.79 -20.19
N ASP A 833 14.58 17.10 -20.07
CA ASP A 833 13.92 17.76 -18.94
C ASP A 833 12.86 18.76 -19.44
N MET A 834 12.12 19.38 -18.52
CA MET A 834 11.10 20.40 -18.78
C MET A 834 10.03 19.95 -19.79
N ASN A 835 9.82 18.64 -19.92
CA ASN A 835 9.12 18.00 -21.03
C ASN A 835 7.72 17.47 -20.69
N GLU A 836 7.03 18.14 -19.77
CA GLU A 836 5.61 17.92 -19.50
C GLU A 836 4.63 18.31 -20.63
N PRO A 837 4.81 19.38 -21.45
CA PRO A 837 5.87 20.39 -21.45
C PRO A 837 5.71 21.44 -20.34
N ALA A 838 6.82 21.94 -19.84
CA ALA A 838 6.86 23.07 -18.91
C ALA A 838 6.84 24.42 -19.64
N SER A 839 6.11 25.40 -19.11
CA SER A 839 6.17 26.80 -19.53
C SER A 839 6.01 27.73 -18.32
N PHE A 840 6.90 28.70 -18.18
CA PHE A 840 6.86 29.70 -17.11
C PHE A 840 5.73 30.73 -17.32
N VAL A 841 5.16 30.82 -18.53
CA VAL A 841 3.90 31.54 -18.80
C VAL A 841 2.75 30.57 -19.00
N HIS A 842 1.56 30.91 -18.51
CA HIS A 842 0.41 30.00 -18.56
C HIS A 842 -0.29 30.05 -19.93
N GLY A 843 -0.26 28.93 -20.65
CA GLY A 843 -0.86 28.74 -21.96
C GLY A 843 -0.02 29.31 -23.11
N THR A 844 0.17 30.63 -23.13
CA THR A 844 0.94 31.32 -24.17
C THR A 844 1.39 32.71 -23.68
N VAL A 845 2.39 33.31 -24.33
CA VAL A 845 2.83 34.67 -23.99
C VAL A 845 1.68 35.68 -24.16
N GLY A 846 1.50 36.54 -23.17
CA GLY A 846 0.33 37.43 -23.06
C GLY A 846 -0.93 36.74 -22.48
N GLY A 847 -0.85 35.47 -22.09
CA GLY A 847 -1.87 34.76 -21.30
C GLY A 847 -3.20 34.50 -22.01
N LYS A 848 -3.26 34.67 -23.34
CA LYS A 848 -4.52 34.64 -24.10
C LYS A 848 -4.57 33.48 -25.09
N CYS A 849 -5.00 32.30 -24.61
CA CYS A 849 -5.30 31.16 -25.47
C CYS A 849 -6.37 31.50 -26.53
N LEU A 850 -6.21 30.94 -27.74
CA LEU A 850 -7.11 31.14 -28.86
C LEU A 850 -7.96 29.89 -29.11
N GLY A 851 -9.27 30.07 -29.32
CA GLY A 851 -10.22 28.99 -29.57
C GLY A 851 -11.36 28.96 -28.58
N ASP A 852 -11.83 27.76 -28.23
CA ASP A 852 -12.88 27.57 -27.23
C ASP A 852 -12.26 27.60 -25.81
N PRO A 853 -12.62 28.57 -24.95
CA PRO A 853 -12.09 28.66 -23.59
C PRO A 853 -12.51 27.48 -22.69
N VAL A 854 -13.49 26.66 -23.11
CA VAL A 854 -13.88 25.42 -22.40
C VAL A 854 -12.76 24.37 -22.44
N LEU A 855 -11.85 24.40 -23.42
CA LEU A 855 -10.69 23.49 -23.41
C LEU A 855 -9.69 23.86 -22.30
N GLU A 856 -9.50 25.15 -22.02
CA GLU A 856 -8.62 25.63 -20.95
C GLU A 856 -9.29 25.48 -19.56
N ASN A 857 -10.62 25.56 -19.52
CA ASN A 857 -11.45 25.47 -18.31
C ASN A 857 -12.61 24.46 -18.53
N PRO A 858 -12.33 23.15 -18.51
CA PRO A 858 -13.32 22.11 -18.82
C PRO A 858 -14.52 22.08 -17.87
N PRO A 859 -15.69 21.55 -18.32
CA PRO A 859 -16.92 21.52 -17.52
C PRO A 859 -16.82 20.64 -16.26
N TYR A 860 -15.78 19.82 -16.17
CA TYR A 860 -15.24 19.27 -14.94
C TYR A 860 -13.73 19.55 -14.91
N MET A 861 -13.26 20.33 -13.93
CA MET A 861 -11.84 20.51 -13.68
C MET A 861 -11.37 19.45 -12.67
N PRO A 862 -10.39 18.58 -13.01
CA PRO A 862 -9.84 17.62 -12.06
C PRO A 862 -9.15 18.29 -10.86
N PRO A 863 -8.88 17.55 -9.77
CA PRO A 863 -8.27 18.07 -8.56
C PRO A 863 -6.73 18.16 -8.72
N LEU A 864 -6.30 18.92 -9.72
CA LEU A 864 -4.90 19.24 -9.99
C LEU A 864 -4.39 20.30 -9.00
N GLU A 865 -3.08 20.33 -8.78
CA GLU A 865 -2.45 21.47 -8.12
C GLU A 865 -2.68 22.72 -8.99
N SER A 866 -3.12 23.81 -8.35
CA SER A 866 -3.43 25.09 -8.98
C SER A 866 -4.66 25.06 -9.91
N LYS A 867 -5.56 24.07 -9.79
CA LYS A 867 -6.78 23.87 -10.63
C LYS A 867 -7.66 25.09 -10.93
N HIS A 868 -7.56 26.15 -10.12
CA HIS A 868 -8.32 27.40 -10.30
C HIS A 868 -7.73 28.34 -11.37
N LEU A 869 -6.58 27.99 -11.97
CA LEU A 869 -5.87 28.76 -12.99
C LEU A 869 -6.01 28.18 -14.42
N GLY A 870 -6.80 27.12 -14.60
CA GLY A 870 -6.98 26.42 -15.88
C GLY A 870 -6.01 25.25 -16.08
N LEU A 871 -6.29 24.40 -17.08
CA LEU A 871 -5.37 23.32 -17.48
C LEU A 871 -4.07 23.87 -18.08
N ASN A 872 -4.10 25.05 -18.68
CA ASN A 872 -2.94 25.74 -19.27
C ASN A 872 -1.96 26.32 -18.23
N HIS A 873 -2.22 26.16 -16.93
CA HIS A 873 -1.31 26.61 -15.89
C HIS A 873 0.01 25.83 -15.91
N LYS A 874 1.13 26.55 -16.05
CA LYS A 874 2.50 26.02 -16.26
C LYS A 874 2.75 25.21 -17.55
N THR A 875 1.85 25.24 -18.53
CA THR A 875 1.97 24.48 -19.79
C THR A 875 1.41 25.29 -20.98
N LEU A 876 1.30 24.68 -22.16
CA LEU A 876 0.73 25.27 -23.38
C LEU A 876 -0.81 25.37 -23.28
N CYS A 877 -1.42 26.14 -24.20
CA CYS A 877 -2.89 26.19 -24.33
C CYS A 877 -3.43 24.84 -24.80
N MET A 878 -4.53 24.39 -24.22
CA MET A 878 -5.16 23.11 -24.52
C MET A 878 -5.70 23.02 -25.96
N ASN A 879 -6.08 24.15 -26.58
CA ASN A 879 -6.47 24.19 -27.98
C ASN A 879 -5.28 24.20 -28.99
N SER A 880 -4.03 24.09 -28.54
CA SER A 880 -2.88 23.98 -29.45
C SER A 880 -2.95 22.69 -30.28
N GLU A 881 -2.55 22.73 -31.56
CA GLU A 881 -2.65 21.60 -32.47
C GLU A 881 -1.33 20.81 -32.55
N GLN A 882 -1.43 19.48 -32.49
CA GLN A 882 -0.36 18.52 -32.75
C GLN A 882 -0.83 17.51 -33.82
N ILE A 883 0.11 16.83 -34.48
CA ILE A 883 -0.15 15.93 -35.60
C ILE A 883 0.49 14.57 -35.31
N LEU A 884 -0.35 13.55 -35.15
CA LEU A 884 0.07 12.17 -34.97
C LEU A 884 0.81 11.63 -36.20
N SER A 885 1.59 10.56 -36.00
CA SER A 885 2.36 9.91 -37.07
C SER A 885 1.49 9.24 -38.17
N ASP A 886 0.19 9.05 -37.94
CA ASP A 886 -0.80 8.66 -38.96
C ASP A 886 -1.33 9.86 -39.79
N GLY A 887 -0.94 11.09 -39.43
CA GLY A 887 -1.39 12.35 -40.02
C GLY A 887 -2.63 12.97 -39.37
N ARG A 888 -3.20 12.35 -38.32
CA ARG A 888 -4.37 12.86 -37.59
C ARG A 888 -4.00 14.08 -36.75
N ARG A 889 -4.74 15.18 -36.93
CA ARG A 889 -4.66 16.37 -36.06
C ARG A 889 -5.36 16.08 -34.74
N VAL A 890 -4.70 16.43 -33.63
CA VAL A 890 -5.15 16.26 -32.24
C VAL A 890 -4.90 17.54 -31.45
N ARG A 891 -5.64 17.75 -30.35
CA ARG A 891 -5.46 18.92 -29.48
C ARG A 891 -4.51 18.59 -28.34
N HIS A 892 -3.79 19.60 -27.86
CA HIS A 892 -2.97 19.47 -26.66
C HIS A 892 -3.79 19.02 -25.44
N TYR A 893 -5.08 19.38 -25.36
CA TYR A 893 -6.05 18.83 -24.39
C TYR A 893 -5.99 17.29 -24.25
N ASP A 894 -5.95 16.58 -25.39
CA ASP A 894 -6.00 15.13 -25.45
C ASP A 894 -4.64 14.48 -25.18
N VAL A 895 -3.56 15.08 -25.72
CA VAL A 895 -2.22 14.50 -25.79
C VAL A 895 -1.17 15.19 -24.90
N HIS A 896 -1.53 16.16 -24.05
CA HIS A 896 -0.60 16.85 -23.15
C HIS A 896 0.28 15.87 -22.35
N SER A 897 -0.36 14.95 -21.61
CA SER A 897 0.30 13.93 -20.79
C SER A 897 1.10 12.87 -21.57
N LEU A 898 1.27 13.05 -22.89
CA LEU A 898 2.07 12.21 -23.78
C LEU A 898 3.29 12.95 -24.35
N TYR A 899 3.50 14.23 -24.04
CA TYR A 899 4.58 15.03 -24.65
C TYR A 899 5.98 14.48 -24.31
N GLY A 900 6.27 14.22 -23.04
CA GLY A 900 7.52 13.57 -22.63
C GLY A 900 7.66 12.13 -23.17
N TRP A 901 6.53 11.44 -23.40
CA TRP A 901 6.51 10.12 -24.03
C TRP A 901 6.84 10.16 -25.52
N SER A 902 6.30 11.13 -26.28
CA SER A 902 6.64 11.30 -27.70
C SER A 902 8.06 11.83 -27.89
N HIS A 903 8.55 12.71 -27.00
CA HIS A 903 9.95 13.16 -26.94
C HIS A 903 10.95 12.04 -26.60
N SER A 904 10.53 11.05 -25.81
CA SER A 904 11.39 9.94 -25.34
C SER A 904 11.95 9.07 -26.48
N LYS A 905 11.14 8.69 -27.48
CA LYS A 905 11.60 7.77 -28.53
C LYS A 905 12.60 8.39 -29.52
N PRO A 906 12.35 9.56 -30.14
CA PRO A 906 13.30 10.20 -31.05
C PRO A 906 14.65 10.46 -30.38
N THR A 907 14.66 10.85 -29.10
CA THR A 907 15.89 11.07 -28.34
C THR A 907 16.69 9.77 -28.13
N TYR A 908 16.03 8.65 -27.82
CA TYR A 908 16.69 7.35 -27.69
C TYR A 908 17.23 6.85 -29.04
N ASP A 909 16.44 6.95 -30.11
CA ASP A 909 16.86 6.54 -31.46
C ASP A 909 18.04 7.40 -31.96
N ALA A 910 18.02 8.70 -31.71
CA ALA A 910 19.11 9.62 -32.05
C ALA A 910 20.39 9.32 -31.26
N LEU A 911 20.30 9.10 -29.94
CA LEU A 911 21.45 8.70 -29.13
C LEU A 911 22.09 7.40 -29.66
N LEU A 912 21.26 6.41 -30.00
CA LEU A 912 21.70 5.11 -30.49
C LEU A 912 22.45 5.20 -31.82
N ASP A 913 21.91 5.95 -32.80
CA ASP A 913 22.52 6.13 -34.12
C ASP A 913 23.79 7.00 -34.04
N VAL A 914 23.73 8.14 -33.35
CA VAL A 914 24.81 9.14 -33.30
C VAL A 914 26.03 8.64 -32.52
N THR A 915 25.83 7.89 -31.44
CA THR A 915 26.96 7.29 -30.68
C THR A 915 27.38 5.91 -31.18
N GLY A 916 26.53 5.24 -31.95
CA GLY A 916 26.70 3.82 -32.34
C GLY A 916 26.60 2.84 -31.16
N LYS A 917 26.01 3.28 -30.03
CA LYS A 917 26.00 2.56 -28.74
C LYS A 917 24.65 2.68 -28.05
N ARG A 918 24.34 1.73 -27.16
CA ARG A 918 23.08 1.69 -26.40
C ARG A 918 22.83 2.96 -25.55
N GLY A 919 23.89 3.52 -24.98
CA GLY A 919 23.83 4.71 -24.12
C GLY A 919 22.85 4.58 -22.95
N ILE A 920 22.29 5.71 -22.54
CA ILE A 920 21.00 5.81 -21.83
C ILE A 920 20.37 7.19 -22.06
N VAL A 921 19.04 7.23 -22.13
CA VAL A 921 18.26 8.48 -22.04
C VAL A 921 17.51 8.49 -20.71
N VAL A 922 17.44 9.64 -20.05
CA VAL A 922 16.69 9.86 -18.80
C VAL A 922 15.68 10.99 -19.03
N THR A 923 14.39 10.77 -18.73
CA THR A 923 13.30 11.75 -18.92
C THR A 923 12.65 12.16 -17.61
N ARG A 924 12.11 13.39 -17.55
CA ARG A 924 11.25 13.81 -16.44
C ARG A 924 9.82 13.28 -16.63
N SER A 925 9.08 13.84 -17.59
CA SER A 925 7.70 13.42 -17.87
C SER A 925 7.66 12.02 -18.50
N THR A 926 6.69 11.22 -18.03
CA THR A 926 6.51 9.81 -18.43
C THR A 926 5.02 9.42 -18.51
N TYR A 927 4.71 8.49 -19.40
CA TYR A 927 3.41 7.83 -19.51
C TYR A 927 3.62 6.30 -19.56
N PRO A 928 2.62 5.43 -19.31
CA PRO A 928 2.75 4.01 -19.51
C PRO A 928 3.38 3.66 -20.86
N SER A 929 4.44 2.85 -20.82
CA SER A 929 5.38 2.52 -21.90
C SER A 929 6.56 3.48 -22.16
N SER A 930 6.72 4.62 -21.47
CA SER A 930 7.95 5.44 -21.57
C SER A 930 9.20 4.64 -21.19
N GLY A 931 9.16 3.91 -20.08
CA GLY A 931 10.30 3.13 -19.57
C GLY A 931 10.85 2.06 -20.51
N LYS A 932 10.13 1.76 -21.60
CA LYS A 932 10.54 0.90 -22.70
C LYS A 932 11.81 1.42 -23.39
N TRP A 933 12.01 2.75 -23.43
CA TRP A 933 13.16 3.42 -24.06
C TRP A 933 14.05 4.21 -23.09
N VAL A 934 13.53 4.68 -21.95
CA VAL A 934 14.21 5.67 -21.08
C VAL A 934 14.22 5.29 -19.61
N GLY A 935 15.17 5.84 -18.87
CA GLY A 935 15.11 5.98 -17.41
C GLY A 935 14.32 7.22 -16.98
N HIS A 936 14.16 7.39 -15.68
CA HIS A 936 13.49 8.54 -15.08
C HIS A 936 14.05 8.81 -13.67
N TRP A 937 14.06 10.06 -13.22
CA TRP A 937 14.37 10.41 -11.83
C TRP A 937 13.16 11.11 -11.21
N LEU A 938 12.96 10.93 -9.90
CA LEU A 938 11.78 11.39 -9.15
C LEU A 938 11.70 12.92 -8.96
N GLY A 939 12.35 13.67 -9.85
CA GLY A 939 12.34 15.13 -9.95
C GLY A 939 12.94 15.88 -8.76
N ASP A 940 12.55 17.15 -8.70
CA ASP A 940 13.16 18.22 -7.91
C ASP A 940 12.81 18.10 -6.42
N ASN A 941 13.36 17.10 -5.77
CA ASN A 941 13.13 16.81 -4.36
C ASN A 941 13.75 17.85 -3.41
N ASN A 942 13.30 17.85 -2.16
CA ASN A 942 13.88 18.70 -1.12
C ASN A 942 15.02 17.99 -0.38
N SER A 943 15.99 18.76 0.09
CA SER A 943 16.97 18.40 1.11
C SER A 943 16.30 18.26 2.48
N SER A 944 15.44 17.25 2.65
CA SER A 944 14.73 16.97 3.91
C SER A 944 14.57 15.47 4.20
N TRP A 945 14.54 15.12 5.49
CA TRP A 945 14.61 13.73 5.96
C TRP A 945 13.49 12.81 5.47
N ASP A 946 12.31 13.35 5.22
CA ASP A 946 11.16 12.62 4.66
C ASP A 946 11.39 12.13 3.22
N GLN A 947 12.18 12.87 2.44
CA GLN A 947 12.43 12.56 1.04
C GLN A 947 13.27 11.27 0.88
N LEU A 948 14.06 10.89 1.88
CA LEU A 948 14.80 9.62 1.90
C LEU A 948 13.87 8.40 1.92
N TYR A 949 12.70 8.45 2.57
CA TYR A 949 11.78 7.31 2.55
C TYR A 949 10.77 7.40 1.40
N LYS A 950 10.46 8.61 0.92
CA LYS A 950 9.64 8.84 -0.27
C LYS A 950 10.31 8.38 -1.56
N SER A 951 11.64 8.50 -1.68
CA SER A 951 12.39 7.94 -2.82
C SER A 951 12.22 6.43 -2.94
N ILE A 952 12.13 5.71 -1.81
CA ILE A 952 11.89 4.26 -1.78
C ILE A 952 10.49 3.96 -2.32
N ILE A 953 9.47 4.73 -1.90
CA ILE A 953 8.09 4.62 -2.41
C ILE A 953 8.08 4.85 -3.93
N GLY A 954 8.61 5.97 -4.42
CA GLY A 954 8.62 6.29 -5.85
C GLY A 954 9.36 5.25 -6.71
N MET A 955 10.54 4.77 -6.28
CA MET A 955 11.24 3.71 -7.02
C MET A 955 10.47 2.38 -7.09
N MET A 956 9.70 2.04 -6.05
CA MET A 956 8.82 0.88 -6.04
C MET A 956 7.63 1.08 -6.99
N GLU A 957 7.00 2.25 -6.96
CA GLU A 957 5.89 2.62 -7.85
C GLU A 957 6.31 2.65 -9.33
N PHE A 958 7.45 3.26 -9.67
CA PHE A 958 8.00 3.21 -11.02
C PHE A 958 8.41 1.80 -11.48
N SER A 959 8.80 0.93 -10.54
CA SER A 959 8.98 -0.50 -10.82
C SER A 959 7.66 -1.21 -11.15
N LEU A 960 6.50 -0.72 -10.67
CA LEU A 960 5.17 -1.15 -11.13
C LEU A 960 4.82 -0.56 -12.50
N PHE A 961 5.17 0.71 -12.76
CA PHE A 961 4.90 1.40 -14.03
C PHE A 961 5.74 0.87 -15.21
N GLY A 962 6.73 0.01 -14.94
CA GLY A 962 7.60 -0.58 -15.95
C GLY A 962 8.80 0.29 -16.31
N ILE A 963 9.32 1.07 -15.36
CA ILE A 963 10.55 1.86 -15.50
C ILE A 963 11.54 1.40 -14.42
N SER A 964 12.53 0.57 -14.78
CA SER A 964 13.41 -0.10 -13.81
C SER A 964 14.69 0.65 -13.45
N TYR A 965 15.06 1.66 -14.26
CA TYR A 965 16.23 2.51 -14.04
C TYR A 965 15.76 3.88 -13.52
N THR A 966 15.55 3.92 -12.20
CA THR A 966 15.01 5.07 -11.47
C THR A 966 15.74 5.33 -10.15
N GLY A 967 15.53 6.52 -9.59
CA GLY A 967 16.14 7.00 -8.35
C GLY A 967 15.70 8.43 -8.04
N ALA A 968 16.10 8.94 -6.88
CA ALA A 968 15.92 10.36 -6.51
C ALA A 968 17.28 11.04 -6.42
N ASP A 969 17.32 12.36 -6.58
CA ASP A 969 18.57 13.11 -6.44
C ASP A 969 19.10 13.05 -5.01
N ILE A 970 20.34 12.59 -4.88
CA ILE A 970 20.97 12.25 -3.61
C ILE A 970 21.41 13.52 -2.89
N CYS A 971 21.10 13.57 -1.59
CA CYS A 971 21.19 14.72 -0.67
C CYS A 971 20.08 15.77 -0.82
N GLY A 972 19.38 15.83 -1.95
CA GLY A 972 18.24 16.71 -2.20
C GLY A 972 18.56 17.86 -3.16
N PHE A 973 17.64 18.21 -4.07
CA PHE A 973 17.85 19.27 -5.05
C PHE A 973 17.61 20.66 -4.46
N PHE A 974 16.46 20.88 -3.80
CA PHE A 974 16.12 22.17 -3.16
C PHE A 974 16.60 22.28 -1.71
N ASN A 975 17.03 23.48 -1.33
CA ASN A 975 17.60 23.86 -0.03
C ASN A 975 19.00 23.24 0.25
N PRO A 976 19.84 23.88 1.09
CA PRO A 976 21.13 23.31 1.47
C PRO A 976 20.98 22.00 2.24
N ALA A 977 21.69 20.95 1.83
CA ALA A 977 21.72 19.69 2.58
C ALA A 977 22.48 19.79 3.92
N GLU A 978 22.10 18.94 4.87
CA GLU A 978 22.80 18.75 6.14
C GLU A 978 23.80 17.59 6.06
N TYR A 979 24.92 17.67 6.78
CA TYR A 979 25.99 16.65 6.77
C TYR A 979 25.46 15.23 7.07
N GLU A 980 24.70 15.05 8.16
CA GLU A 980 24.19 13.72 8.54
C GLU A 980 23.20 13.19 7.49
N MET A 981 22.24 14.03 7.08
CA MET A 981 21.23 13.67 6.10
C MET A 981 21.86 13.30 4.76
N CYS A 982 22.80 14.11 4.25
CA CYS A 982 23.50 13.85 3.00
C CYS A 982 24.35 12.57 3.07
N LEU A 983 24.93 12.24 4.23
CA LEU A 983 25.66 10.99 4.42
C LEU A 983 24.73 9.77 4.45
N ARG A 984 23.59 9.85 5.18
CA ARG A 984 22.56 8.80 5.18
C ARG A 984 21.93 8.61 3.79
N TRP A 985 21.70 9.70 3.06
CA TRP A 985 21.22 9.66 1.68
C TRP A 985 22.28 9.11 0.73
N SER A 986 23.57 9.39 0.93
CA SER A 986 24.65 8.76 0.15
C SER A 986 24.70 7.25 0.37
N HIS A 987 24.48 6.78 1.61
CA HIS A 987 24.37 5.34 1.90
C HIS A 987 23.16 4.68 1.26
N LEU A 988 21.99 5.33 1.28
CA LEU A 988 20.75 4.86 0.65
C LEU A 988 20.84 4.89 -0.89
N GLY A 989 21.29 6.01 -1.44
CA GLY A 989 21.36 6.30 -2.86
C GLY A 989 22.40 5.46 -3.61
N ALA A 990 23.42 4.96 -2.90
CA ALA A 990 24.30 3.90 -3.39
C ALA A 990 23.54 2.61 -3.79
N PHE A 991 22.26 2.45 -3.40
CA PHE A 991 21.37 1.36 -3.79
C PHE A 991 20.17 1.79 -4.66
N TYR A 992 20.18 3.00 -5.22
CA TYR A 992 19.24 3.38 -6.29
C TYR A 992 19.70 2.80 -7.65
N PRO A 993 18.83 2.28 -8.52
CA PRO A 993 19.20 1.91 -9.88
C PRO A 993 19.89 3.05 -10.64
N TYR A 994 19.27 4.24 -10.63
CA TYR A 994 19.86 5.52 -11.05
C TYR A 994 20.43 6.24 -9.82
N SER A 995 21.76 6.40 -9.75
CA SER A 995 22.46 6.84 -8.53
C SER A 995 23.17 8.18 -8.78
N ARG A 996 22.40 9.27 -8.85
CA ARG A 996 22.89 10.65 -9.07
C ARG A 996 22.85 11.47 -7.78
N ASN A 997 23.95 12.13 -7.43
CA ASN A 997 23.93 13.31 -6.56
C ASN A 997 23.80 14.54 -7.46
N HIS A 998 22.80 15.37 -7.16
CA HIS A 998 22.42 16.56 -7.90
C HIS A 998 21.85 17.59 -6.93
N ASN A 999 21.83 18.86 -7.35
CA ASN A 999 21.71 20.00 -6.45
C ASN A 999 21.28 21.25 -7.24
N GLY A 1000 20.37 22.05 -6.68
CA GLY A 1000 19.90 23.30 -7.28
C GLY A 1000 20.94 24.43 -7.26
N LYS A 1001 20.78 25.37 -8.19
CA LYS A 1001 21.58 26.60 -8.27
C LYS A 1001 21.40 27.45 -7.00
N GLY A 1002 22.48 28.08 -6.54
CA GLY A 1002 22.51 28.89 -5.32
C GLY A 1002 22.82 28.11 -4.02
N ASN A 1003 22.59 26.79 -3.98
CA ASN A 1003 22.97 25.96 -2.84
C ASN A 1003 24.51 25.79 -2.72
N PRO A 1004 25.03 25.53 -1.51
CA PRO A 1004 26.39 25.01 -1.31
C PRO A 1004 26.61 23.69 -2.07
N ARG A 1005 27.85 23.39 -2.50
CA ARG A 1005 28.18 22.11 -3.12
C ARG A 1005 28.09 20.95 -2.10
N GLN A 1006 27.45 19.85 -2.48
CA GLN A 1006 27.09 18.72 -1.60
C GLN A 1006 27.58 17.35 -2.11
N ASP A 1007 28.46 17.38 -3.10
CA ASP A 1007 29.15 16.20 -3.62
C ASP A 1007 30.06 15.54 -2.55
N PRO A 1008 30.45 14.27 -2.69
CA PRO A 1008 31.15 13.54 -1.62
C PRO A 1008 32.50 14.10 -1.16
N VAL A 1009 33.10 15.03 -1.90
CA VAL A 1009 34.38 15.67 -1.57
C VAL A 1009 34.24 17.14 -1.12
N SER A 1010 33.02 17.68 -1.04
CA SER A 1010 32.79 19.02 -0.46
C SER A 1010 32.80 19.09 1.06
N TRP A 1011 32.64 17.94 1.72
CA TRP A 1011 32.43 17.81 3.17
C TRP A 1011 33.74 17.66 3.95
N ASP A 1012 34.09 16.45 4.37
CA ASP A 1012 35.37 16.13 5.01
C ASP A 1012 35.87 14.72 4.64
N ALA A 1013 37.06 14.37 5.13
CA ALA A 1013 37.69 13.08 4.83
C ALA A 1013 36.97 11.85 5.41
N ALA A 1014 36.11 12.03 6.42
CA ALA A 1014 35.28 10.97 6.99
C ALA A 1014 34.00 10.76 6.15
N PHE A 1015 33.35 11.84 5.70
CA PHE A 1015 32.25 11.78 4.72
C PHE A 1015 32.71 11.11 3.42
N ALA A 1016 33.82 11.58 2.85
CA ALA A 1016 34.42 11.03 1.64
C ALA A 1016 34.77 9.55 1.79
N THR A 1017 35.29 9.16 2.96
CA THR A 1017 35.62 7.76 3.29
C THR A 1017 34.37 6.88 3.39
N ALA A 1018 33.36 7.26 4.16
CA ALA A 1018 32.13 6.49 4.29
C ALA A 1018 31.39 6.35 2.95
N THR A 1019 31.36 7.43 2.15
CA THR A 1019 30.75 7.43 0.81
C THR A 1019 31.52 6.55 -0.18
N ARG A 1020 32.86 6.62 -0.18
CA ARG A 1020 33.70 5.68 -0.95
C ARG A 1020 33.41 4.23 -0.56
N ASP A 1021 33.33 3.95 0.72
CA ASP A 1021 33.29 2.57 1.22
C ASP A 1021 31.92 1.92 0.92
N VAL A 1022 30.80 2.68 0.98
CA VAL A 1022 29.49 2.19 0.51
C VAL A 1022 29.39 2.12 -1.02
N LEU A 1023 30.01 3.05 -1.76
CA LEU A 1023 30.06 2.97 -3.22
C LEU A 1023 30.94 1.80 -3.69
N ASN A 1024 31.99 1.42 -2.98
CA ASN A 1024 32.71 0.18 -3.23
C ASN A 1024 31.81 -1.06 -3.08
N ILE A 1025 30.83 -1.06 -2.17
CA ILE A 1025 29.82 -2.14 -2.07
C ILE A 1025 28.88 -2.11 -3.28
N ARG A 1026 28.41 -0.93 -3.72
CA ARG A 1026 27.65 -0.79 -4.98
C ARG A 1026 28.43 -1.38 -6.16
N TYR A 1027 29.66 -0.94 -6.37
CA TYR A 1027 30.53 -1.34 -7.48
C TYR A 1027 30.89 -2.83 -7.42
N THR A 1028 30.96 -3.40 -6.22
CA THR A 1028 31.08 -4.86 -6.03
C THR A 1028 29.88 -5.61 -6.60
N LEU A 1029 28.68 -5.07 -6.46
CA LEU A 1029 27.39 -5.72 -6.78
C LEU A 1029 26.80 -5.34 -8.15
N LEU A 1030 27.49 -4.53 -8.95
CA LEU A 1030 27.02 -4.17 -10.31
C LEU A 1030 26.76 -5.37 -11.23
N PRO A 1031 27.52 -6.49 -11.21
CA PRO A 1031 27.18 -7.67 -12.00
C PRO A 1031 25.82 -8.27 -11.65
N TYR A 1032 25.41 -8.18 -10.37
CA TYR A 1032 24.07 -8.59 -9.92
C TYR A 1032 23.00 -7.57 -10.35
N LEU A 1033 23.21 -6.27 -10.11
CA LEU A 1033 22.27 -5.22 -10.52
C LEU A 1033 22.03 -5.22 -12.05
N TYR A 1034 23.08 -5.40 -12.85
CA TYR A 1034 22.98 -5.50 -14.30
C TYR A 1034 22.24 -6.76 -14.76
N THR A 1035 22.40 -7.87 -14.04
CA THR A 1035 21.58 -9.07 -14.27
C THR A 1035 20.11 -8.79 -13.96
N LEU A 1036 19.79 -8.06 -12.89
CA LEU A 1036 18.41 -7.66 -12.60
C LEU A 1036 17.82 -6.75 -13.70
N MET A 1037 18.60 -5.80 -14.22
CA MET A 1037 18.20 -4.97 -15.37
C MET A 1037 17.90 -5.81 -16.61
N PHE A 1038 18.74 -6.80 -16.91
CA PHE A 1038 18.49 -7.71 -18.02
C PHE A 1038 17.24 -8.58 -17.80
N GLU A 1039 16.97 -9.03 -16.58
CA GLU A 1039 15.74 -9.76 -16.28
C GLU A 1039 14.49 -8.86 -16.34
N ALA A 1040 14.61 -7.58 -15.97
CA ALA A 1040 13.57 -6.57 -16.18
C ALA A 1040 13.27 -6.40 -17.68
N HIS A 1041 14.29 -6.11 -18.48
CA HIS A 1041 14.18 -5.96 -19.93
C HIS A 1041 13.62 -7.20 -20.65
N THR A 1042 14.06 -8.41 -20.27
CA THR A 1042 13.69 -9.64 -21.01
C THR A 1042 12.54 -10.45 -20.43
N LYS A 1043 12.16 -10.24 -19.17
CA LYS A 1043 11.03 -10.93 -18.52
C LYS A 1043 9.91 -9.98 -18.08
N GLY A 1044 10.25 -8.75 -17.71
CA GLY A 1044 9.35 -7.79 -17.04
C GLY A 1044 9.42 -7.87 -15.51
N SER A 1045 10.49 -8.42 -14.92
CA SER A 1045 10.66 -8.45 -13.46
C SER A 1045 11.10 -7.10 -12.89
N THR A 1046 10.74 -6.79 -11.64
CA THR A 1046 11.18 -5.55 -10.97
C THR A 1046 12.65 -5.58 -10.52
N VAL A 1047 13.32 -4.43 -10.50
CA VAL A 1047 14.71 -4.30 -10.02
C VAL A 1047 14.73 -3.83 -8.56
N ILE A 1048 14.18 -2.66 -8.28
CA ILE A 1048 13.71 -2.31 -6.94
C ILE A 1048 12.44 -3.13 -6.70
N ARG A 1049 12.41 -3.91 -5.62
CA ARG A 1049 11.32 -4.86 -5.34
C ARG A 1049 10.81 -4.67 -3.92
N PRO A 1050 9.52 -4.33 -3.73
CA PRO A 1050 8.89 -4.33 -2.41
C PRO A 1050 8.92 -5.73 -1.80
N LEU A 1051 9.01 -5.83 -0.48
CA LEU A 1051 9.16 -7.12 0.21
C LEU A 1051 8.01 -8.08 -0.09
N LEU A 1052 6.77 -7.57 -0.21
CA LEU A 1052 5.58 -8.38 -0.52
C LEU A 1052 5.67 -9.15 -1.84
N HIS A 1053 6.45 -8.69 -2.84
CA HIS A 1053 6.60 -9.41 -4.12
C HIS A 1053 7.33 -10.76 -3.95
N GLU A 1054 8.13 -10.91 -2.88
CA GLU A 1054 8.86 -12.16 -2.57
C GLU A 1054 8.26 -12.92 -1.38
N PHE A 1055 7.40 -12.26 -0.60
CA PHE A 1055 6.93 -12.72 0.70
C PHE A 1055 5.42 -12.47 0.88
N VAL A 1056 4.63 -12.65 -0.18
CA VAL A 1056 3.18 -12.35 -0.19
C VAL A 1056 2.39 -13.09 0.89
N ASP A 1057 2.76 -14.33 1.26
CA ASP A 1057 2.15 -15.06 2.38
C ASP A 1057 2.42 -14.42 3.75
N ASP A 1058 3.45 -13.57 3.84
CA ASP A 1058 3.87 -12.87 5.04
C ASP A 1058 3.27 -11.46 5.07
N LYS A 1059 1.98 -11.36 5.43
CA LYS A 1059 1.18 -10.12 5.36
C LYS A 1059 1.75 -8.90 6.10
N THR A 1060 2.72 -9.09 7.00
CA THR A 1060 3.49 -7.97 7.59
C THR A 1060 4.26 -7.19 6.53
N THR A 1061 4.66 -7.82 5.43
CA THR A 1061 5.40 -7.16 4.32
C THR A 1061 4.55 -6.24 3.45
N TRP A 1062 3.21 -6.36 3.52
CA TRP A 1062 2.26 -5.55 2.74
C TRP A 1062 2.18 -4.09 3.23
N GLU A 1063 2.82 -3.74 4.35
CA GLU A 1063 2.82 -2.36 4.86
C GLU A 1063 4.26 -1.82 5.04
N ILE A 1064 5.28 -2.52 4.52
CA ILE A 1064 6.68 -2.13 4.61
C ILE A 1064 7.11 -1.37 3.36
N TYR A 1065 7.39 -0.07 3.53
CA TYR A 1065 7.91 0.83 2.49
C TYR A 1065 9.21 1.55 2.88
N ARG A 1066 9.71 1.34 4.11
CA ARG A 1066 10.99 1.90 4.61
C ARG A 1066 12.19 0.95 4.45
N GLN A 1067 11.97 -0.18 3.77
CA GLN A 1067 12.98 -1.16 3.35
C GLN A 1067 12.59 -1.67 1.97
N PHE A 1068 13.56 -2.10 1.17
CA PHE A 1068 13.33 -2.64 -0.17
C PHE A 1068 14.35 -3.71 -0.51
N LEU A 1069 14.06 -4.47 -1.58
CA LEU A 1069 14.96 -5.46 -2.14
C LEU A 1069 15.59 -4.96 -3.45
N TRP A 1070 16.83 -5.35 -3.72
CA TRP A 1070 17.31 -5.52 -5.08
C TRP A 1070 16.98 -6.93 -5.54
N GLY A 1071 16.06 -7.04 -6.49
CA GLY A 1071 15.58 -8.31 -7.01
C GLY A 1071 15.01 -9.20 -5.90
N PRO A 1072 15.23 -10.52 -5.98
CA PRO A 1072 14.71 -11.46 -4.96
C PRO A 1072 15.61 -11.63 -3.72
N ALA A 1073 16.85 -11.10 -3.72
CA ALA A 1073 17.94 -11.68 -2.92
C ALA A 1073 18.79 -10.73 -2.08
N LEU A 1074 18.72 -9.41 -2.24
CA LEU A 1074 19.44 -8.45 -1.39
C LEU A 1074 18.43 -7.49 -0.72
N LEU A 1075 18.40 -7.46 0.60
CA LEU A 1075 17.54 -6.58 1.43
C LEU A 1075 18.33 -5.40 1.97
N ILE A 1076 17.86 -4.19 1.66
CA ILE A 1076 18.46 -2.92 2.08
C ILE A 1076 17.62 -2.34 3.23
N SER A 1077 18.26 -2.07 4.37
CA SER A 1077 17.62 -1.48 5.56
C SER A 1077 18.32 -0.18 5.96
N PRO A 1078 17.93 0.97 5.36
CA PRO A 1078 18.60 2.26 5.51
C PRO A 1078 18.24 2.99 6.82
N ALA A 1079 19.08 3.94 7.21
CA ALA A 1079 18.73 4.96 8.22
C ALA A 1079 18.01 6.13 7.53
N LEU A 1080 16.82 6.50 8.04
CA LEU A 1080 15.87 7.39 7.38
C LEU A 1080 15.35 8.52 8.28
N ASP A 1081 15.94 8.68 9.47
CA ASP A 1081 15.51 9.61 10.51
C ASP A 1081 16.75 10.25 11.17
N PRO A 1082 16.70 11.52 11.61
CA PRO A 1082 17.87 12.22 12.17
C PRO A 1082 18.38 11.63 13.48
N GLY A 1083 19.69 11.57 13.65
CA GLY A 1083 20.38 11.14 14.86
C GLY A 1083 20.31 9.64 15.16
N VAL A 1084 19.71 8.81 14.28
CA VAL A 1084 19.56 7.37 14.56
C VAL A 1084 20.86 6.61 14.32
N THR A 1085 21.26 5.83 15.33
CA THR A 1085 22.41 4.91 15.28
C THR A 1085 22.00 3.44 15.28
N THR A 1086 20.69 3.17 15.24
CA THR A 1086 20.07 1.84 15.17
C THR A 1086 18.83 1.92 14.28
N VAL A 1087 18.71 1.04 13.29
CA VAL A 1087 17.55 0.97 12.39
C VAL A 1087 16.65 -0.19 12.77
N ARG A 1088 15.37 0.09 13.00
CA ARG A 1088 14.37 -0.93 13.29
C ARG A 1088 13.69 -1.40 12.02
N GLY A 1089 14.03 -2.58 11.53
CA GLY A 1089 13.54 -3.14 10.26
C GLY A 1089 13.09 -4.59 10.38
N TYR A 1090 12.28 -5.04 9.43
CA TYR A 1090 11.80 -6.41 9.34
C TYR A 1090 12.82 -7.31 8.65
N ILE A 1091 12.97 -8.53 9.17
CA ILE A 1091 13.67 -9.64 8.51
C ILE A 1091 12.58 -10.68 8.16
N PRO A 1092 12.24 -10.88 6.87
CA PRO A 1092 11.20 -11.82 6.42
C PRO A 1092 11.42 -13.28 6.83
N LYS A 1093 10.41 -14.14 6.61
CA LYS A 1093 10.40 -15.57 6.99
C LYS A 1093 11.30 -16.49 6.15
N ASP A 1094 12.58 -16.13 6.00
CA ASP A 1094 13.58 -16.86 5.21
C ASP A 1094 14.95 -16.89 5.94
N ARG A 1095 15.93 -17.62 5.42
CA ARG A 1095 17.32 -17.53 5.92
C ARG A 1095 17.95 -16.23 5.40
N TRP A 1096 18.53 -15.43 6.28
CA TRP A 1096 19.19 -14.17 5.93
C TRP A 1096 20.62 -14.13 6.44
N TYR A 1097 21.51 -13.65 5.57
CA TYR A 1097 22.94 -13.49 5.82
C TYR A 1097 23.25 -12.00 5.86
N ASP A 1098 23.79 -11.47 6.96
CA ASP A 1098 24.31 -10.10 6.96
C ASP A 1098 25.51 -10.00 6.02
N PHE A 1099 25.56 -8.97 5.17
CA PHE A 1099 26.59 -8.82 4.14
C PHE A 1099 27.99 -8.61 4.71
N HIS A 1100 28.09 -8.10 5.95
CA HIS A 1100 29.33 -7.69 6.60
C HIS A 1100 29.85 -8.75 7.60
N THR A 1101 28.95 -9.51 8.23
CA THR A 1101 29.20 -10.42 9.37
C THR A 1101 28.57 -11.81 9.24
N VAL A 1102 27.86 -12.06 8.14
CA VAL A 1102 27.40 -13.37 7.62
C VAL A 1102 26.08 -13.93 8.14
N ASN A 1103 25.59 -13.76 9.38
CA ASN A 1103 24.31 -14.40 9.77
C ASN A 1103 23.47 -13.60 10.78
N VAL A 1104 22.19 -13.39 10.45
CA VAL A 1104 21.23 -12.61 11.28
C VAL A 1104 20.54 -13.48 12.34
N GLY A 1105 20.44 -14.80 12.13
CA GLY A 1105 19.91 -15.76 13.11
C GLY A 1105 18.41 -15.70 13.43
N VAL A 1106 17.65 -14.73 12.90
CA VAL A 1106 16.21 -14.52 13.16
C VAL A 1106 15.40 -14.41 11.86
N ARG A 1107 14.08 -14.62 11.96
CA ARG A 1107 13.15 -14.68 10.80
C ARG A 1107 11.76 -14.17 11.16
N GLY A 1108 11.04 -13.62 10.18
CA GLY A 1108 9.67 -13.11 10.32
C GLY A 1108 9.48 -12.08 11.44
N THR A 1109 10.51 -11.30 11.75
CA THR A 1109 10.65 -10.54 13.01
C THR A 1109 11.19 -9.13 12.75
N MET A 1110 10.71 -8.15 13.52
CA MET A 1110 11.30 -6.80 13.58
C MET A 1110 12.57 -6.83 14.45
N VAL A 1111 13.69 -6.35 13.91
CA VAL A 1111 15.01 -6.34 14.54
C VAL A 1111 15.52 -4.90 14.64
N ASP A 1112 16.12 -4.58 15.79
CA ASP A 1112 16.83 -3.32 16.02
C ASP A 1112 18.31 -3.51 15.62
N MET A 1113 18.68 -3.08 14.41
CA MET A 1113 19.98 -3.33 13.78
C MET A 1113 20.96 -2.18 14.02
N PRO A 1114 22.18 -2.41 14.54
CA PRO A 1114 23.16 -1.35 14.77
C PRO A 1114 23.60 -0.67 13.46
N THR A 1115 23.34 0.62 13.34
CA THR A 1115 23.60 1.41 12.12
C THR A 1115 24.39 2.69 12.45
N PRO A 1116 25.68 2.56 12.85
CA PRO A 1116 26.54 3.72 13.08
C PRO A 1116 26.71 4.57 11.80
N MET A 1117 27.32 5.75 11.95
CA MET A 1117 27.34 6.78 10.89
C MET A 1117 27.97 6.29 9.58
N ASN A 1118 28.92 5.37 9.65
CA ASN A 1118 29.65 4.76 8.52
C ASN A 1118 29.09 3.38 8.10
N HIS A 1119 27.82 3.07 8.40
CA HIS A 1119 27.22 1.77 8.10
C HIS A 1119 25.83 1.88 7.45
N ILE A 1120 25.45 0.82 6.72
CA ILE A 1120 24.10 0.53 6.26
C ILE A 1120 23.90 -0.98 6.29
N ASN A 1121 22.76 -1.43 6.84
CA ASN A 1121 22.48 -2.84 7.03
C ASN A 1121 22.00 -3.46 5.71
N LEU A 1122 22.68 -4.51 5.26
CA LEU A 1122 22.49 -5.17 3.97
C LEU A 1122 22.45 -6.68 4.19
N HIS A 1123 21.42 -7.36 3.69
CA HIS A 1123 21.26 -8.79 3.94
C HIS A 1123 21.04 -9.58 2.65
N VAL A 1124 21.81 -10.64 2.45
CA VAL A 1124 21.64 -11.59 1.34
C VAL A 1124 20.71 -12.73 1.76
N ARG A 1125 19.75 -13.06 0.92
CA ARG A 1125 18.78 -14.14 1.14
C ARG A 1125 19.41 -15.50 0.86
N GLY A 1126 19.17 -16.47 1.74
CA GLY A 1126 19.54 -17.87 1.52
C GLY A 1126 18.79 -18.49 0.34
N GLY A 1127 19.45 -19.39 -0.38
CA GLY A 1127 18.94 -19.97 -1.62
C GLY A 1127 19.36 -19.23 -2.89
N TYR A 1128 20.20 -18.19 -2.80
CA TYR A 1128 20.57 -17.34 -3.93
C TYR A 1128 22.07 -17.25 -4.17
N ILE A 1129 22.44 -17.07 -5.44
CA ILE A 1129 23.82 -16.81 -5.90
C ILE A 1129 23.88 -15.41 -6.49
N LEU A 1130 24.73 -14.55 -5.93
CA LEU A 1130 24.97 -13.19 -6.42
C LEU A 1130 26.34 -13.14 -7.13
N PRO A 1131 26.41 -12.77 -8.42
CA PRO A 1131 27.67 -12.45 -9.09
C PRO A 1131 28.19 -11.10 -8.59
N TRP A 1132 29.50 -11.01 -8.37
CA TRP A 1132 30.19 -9.80 -7.92
C TRP A 1132 31.53 -9.64 -8.66
N GLN A 1133 32.15 -8.45 -8.56
CA GLN A 1133 33.45 -8.15 -9.17
C GLN A 1133 34.24 -7.23 -8.24
N LYS A 1134 35.58 -7.22 -8.32
CA LYS A 1134 36.37 -6.27 -7.50
C LYS A 1134 36.08 -4.83 -7.97
N PRO A 1135 35.70 -3.89 -7.08
CA PRO A 1135 35.47 -2.50 -7.44
C PRO A 1135 36.77 -1.77 -7.80
N GLU A 1136 36.61 -0.69 -8.57
CA GLU A 1136 37.60 0.31 -8.97
C GLU A 1136 36.87 1.66 -9.12
N ASN A 1137 37.61 2.75 -9.39
CA ASN A 1137 37.02 4.10 -9.51
C ASN A 1137 35.96 4.26 -10.62
N THR A 1138 35.98 3.42 -11.67
CA THR A 1138 34.97 3.44 -12.75
C THR A 1138 34.64 2.01 -13.19
N THR A 1139 33.50 1.80 -13.86
CA THR A 1139 33.18 0.50 -14.49
C THR A 1139 34.15 0.12 -15.60
N TYR A 1140 34.76 1.08 -16.30
CA TYR A 1140 35.79 0.81 -17.31
C TYR A 1140 37.04 0.11 -16.73
N TYR A 1141 37.35 0.36 -15.45
CA TYR A 1141 38.39 -0.39 -14.74
C TYR A 1141 37.82 -1.64 -14.03
N SER A 1142 36.68 -1.54 -13.34
CA SER A 1142 36.15 -2.68 -12.57
C SER A 1142 35.77 -3.88 -13.44
N ARG A 1143 35.22 -3.64 -14.65
CA ARG A 1143 34.86 -4.70 -15.62
C ARG A 1143 36.05 -5.57 -16.06
N LYS A 1144 37.29 -5.09 -15.90
CA LYS A 1144 38.53 -5.82 -16.22
C LYS A 1144 39.01 -6.74 -15.09
N ASN A 1145 38.45 -6.63 -13.89
CA ASN A 1145 38.79 -7.51 -12.78
C ASN A 1145 38.15 -8.90 -12.92
N PRO A 1146 38.73 -9.95 -12.31
CA PRO A 1146 38.04 -11.22 -12.15
C PRO A 1146 36.72 -11.05 -11.41
N LEU A 1147 35.71 -11.82 -11.82
CA LEU A 1147 34.47 -11.95 -11.07
C LEU A 1147 34.65 -12.89 -9.87
N GLY A 1148 33.72 -12.76 -8.94
CA GLY A 1148 33.44 -13.77 -7.94
C GLY A 1148 31.96 -14.11 -7.83
N LEU A 1149 31.66 -15.10 -7.01
CA LEU A 1149 30.29 -15.47 -6.63
C LEU A 1149 30.16 -15.40 -5.10
N ILE A 1150 28.99 -14.94 -4.63
CA ILE A 1150 28.50 -15.14 -3.26
C ILE A 1150 27.38 -16.17 -3.35
N VAL A 1151 27.60 -17.35 -2.78
CA VAL A 1151 26.65 -18.47 -2.73
C VAL A 1151 26.06 -18.50 -1.32
N ALA A 1152 24.90 -17.87 -1.14
CA ALA A 1152 24.17 -17.86 0.13
C ALA A 1152 23.24 -19.08 0.19
N LEU A 1153 23.60 -20.09 0.98
CA LEU A 1153 22.86 -21.36 1.00
C LEU A 1153 21.48 -21.23 1.67
N SER A 1154 20.52 -22.02 1.22
CA SER A 1154 19.25 -22.21 1.92
C SER A 1154 19.44 -23.08 3.18
N ASP A 1155 18.37 -23.34 3.94
CA ASP A 1155 18.40 -24.40 4.97
C ASP A 1155 18.58 -25.80 4.38
N ALA A 1156 18.21 -25.99 3.11
CA ALA A 1156 18.39 -27.24 2.38
C ALA A 1156 19.80 -27.38 1.76
N GLY A 1157 20.72 -26.43 2.01
CA GLY A 1157 22.08 -26.46 1.45
C GLY A 1157 22.15 -26.20 -0.06
N THR A 1158 21.14 -25.53 -0.63
CA THR A 1158 21.02 -25.24 -2.07
C THR A 1158 21.08 -23.74 -2.36
N ALA A 1159 21.45 -23.35 -3.58
CA ALA A 1159 21.37 -21.95 -4.04
C ALA A 1159 21.24 -21.84 -5.57
N LYS A 1160 20.54 -20.82 -6.07
CA LYS A 1160 20.37 -20.59 -7.52
C LYS A 1160 20.58 -19.13 -7.90
N GLY A 1161 20.98 -18.88 -9.14
CA GLY A 1161 21.14 -17.53 -9.65
C GLY A 1161 20.98 -17.43 -11.15
N SER A 1162 21.24 -16.23 -11.65
CA SER A 1162 21.48 -15.95 -13.05
C SER A 1162 22.63 -14.95 -13.11
N PHE A 1163 23.24 -14.84 -14.29
CA PHE A 1163 24.27 -13.84 -14.54
C PHE A 1163 24.22 -13.47 -16.03
N PHE A 1164 24.06 -12.18 -16.29
CA PHE A 1164 24.07 -11.61 -17.62
C PHE A 1164 25.34 -10.79 -17.81
N TRP A 1165 26.01 -10.99 -18.94
CA TRP A 1165 27.20 -10.24 -19.30
C TRP A 1165 27.30 -10.09 -20.81
N ASP A 1166 27.43 -8.83 -21.21
CA ASP A 1166 27.85 -8.39 -22.52
C ASP A 1166 29.17 -7.60 -22.37
N ASP A 1167 29.71 -7.10 -23.48
CA ASP A 1167 30.73 -6.05 -23.57
C ASP A 1167 30.43 -4.78 -22.72
N GLY A 1168 29.16 -4.56 -22.35
CA GLY A 1168 28.63 -3.46 -21.55
C GLY A 1168 27.75 -2.50 -22.35
N GLU A 1169 27.73 -2.63 -23.68
CA GLU A 1169 27.16 -1.67 -24.64
C GLU A 1169 26.41 -2.36 -25.83
N GLY A 1170 26.61 -3.68 -26.02
CA GLY A 1170 26.07 -4.64 -27.01
C GLY A 1170 25.18 -5.74 -26.39
N ILE A 1171 25.22 -7.04 -26.77
CA ILE A 1171 24.21 -8.04 -26.31
C ILE A 1171 24.74 -9.50 -26.15
N GLY A 1172 24.66 -10.12 -24.96
CA GLY A 1172 25.00 -11.54 -24.70
C GLY A 1172 24.58 -12.09 -23.30
N LYS A 1173 24.30 -13.40 -23.12
CA LYS A 1173 23.57 -13.95 -21.93
C LYS A 1173 24.08 -15.30 -21.38
N GLN A 1174 24.10 -15.49 -20.05
CA GLN A 1174 24.46 -16.77 -19.36
C GLN A 1174 23.49 -17.16 -18.20
N LYS A 1175 23.75 -18.28 -17.49
CA LYS A 1175 23.02 -18.82 -16.30
C LYS A 1175 23.93 -19.71 -15.41
N VAL A 1176 23.68 -19.83 -14.10
CA VAL A 1176 24.48 -20.60 -13.10
C VAL A 1176 23.59 -21.24 -12.01
N THR A 1177 23.90 -22.44 -11.48
CA THR A 1177 23.05 -23.17 -10.49
C THR A 1177 23.88 -23.98 -9.46
N PHE A 1178 23.51 -24.00 -8.17
CA PHE A 1178 24.18 -24.79 -7.12
C PHE A 1178 23.22 -25.77 -6.40
N GLU A 1179 23.55 -27.06 -6.42
CA GLU A 1179 22.76 -28.11 -5.77
C GLU A 1179 23.67 -29.15 -5.10
N HIS A 1180 23.27 -29.67 -3.94
CA HIS A 1180 23.89 -30.84 -3.28
C HIS A 1180 25.43 -30.81 -3.25
N SER A 1181 26.01 -29.83 -2.56
CA SER A 1181 27.47 -29.61 -2.45
C SER A 1181 28.21 -29.45 -3.79
N THR A 1182 27.49 -29.16 -4.88
CA THR A 1182 28.04 -29.04 -6.24
C THR A 1182 27.64 -27.70 -6.88
N LEU A 1183 28.63 -26.84 -7.17
CA LEU A 1183 28.41 -25.66 -8.03
C LEU A 1183 28.45 -26.09 -9.50
N THR A 1184 27.42 -25.76 -10.27
CA THR A 1184 27.35 -26.05 -11.71
C THR A 1184 27.11 -24.78 -12.53
N SER A 1185 27.69 -24.70 -13.72
CA SER A 1185 27.44 -23.61 -14.67
C SER A 1185 26.95 -24.17 -15.99
N ASP A 1186 25.89 -23.56 -16.54
CA ASP A 1186 25.20 -24.02 -17.74
C ASP A 1186 25.06 -22.86 -18.72
N VAL A 1187 25.99 -22.82 -19.69
CA VAL A 1187 26.18 -21.70 -20.61
C VAL A 1187 25.11 -21.74 -21.70
N GLY A 1188 23.91 -21.23 -21.39
CA GLY A 1188 22.74 -21.27 -22.28
C GLY A 1188 22.91 -20.51 -23.60
N THR A 1189 23.85 -19.58 -23.69
CA THR A 1189 24.30 -18.92 -24.93
C THR A 1189 25.74 -18.46 -24.73
N SER A 1190 26.57 -18.49 -25.78
CA SER A 1190 27.87 -17.81 -25.81
C SER A 1190 28.10 -17.23 -27.20
N GLY A 1191 28.60 -16.00 -27.25
CA GLY A 1191 28.80 -15.22 -28.47
C GLY A 1191 29.59 -13.92 -28.21
N LEU A 1192 30.35 -13.88 -27.12
CA LEU A 1192 31.28 -12.78 -26.83
C LEU A 1192 32.60 -13.02 -27.57
N ASP A 1193 33.28 -11.91 -27.91
CA ASP A 1193 34.63 -11.97 -28.46
C ASP A 1193 35.65 -12.38 -27.39
N ALA A 1194 36.76 -12.97 -27.83
CA ALA A 1194 37.80 -13.49 -26.94
C ALA A 1194 38.52 -12.41 -26.09
N ALA A 1195 38.30 -11.13 -26.39
CA ALA A 1195 38.77 -10.01 -25.60
C ALA A 1195 37.92 -9.77 -24.34
N ASP A 1196 36.62 -10.07 -24.40
CA ASP A 1196 35.63 -9.89 -23.33
C ASP A 1196 35.48 -11.13 -22.44
N TYR A 1197 36.36 -12.12 -22.60
CA TYR A 1197 36.36 -13.34 -21.81
C TYR A 1197 36.78 -13.06 -20.37
N LEU A 1198 35.92 -13.48 -19.45
CA LEU A 1198 36.04 -13.22 -18.02
C LEU A 1198 36.87 -14.31 -17.33
N LYS A 1199 37.34 -13.99 -16.13
CA LYS A 1199 37.91 -14.97 -15.20
C LYS A 1199 37.07 -14.99 -13.93
N LEU A 1200 36.61 -16.17 -13.52
CA LEU A 1200 36.10 -16.40 -12.17
C LEU A 1200 37.31 -16.63 -11.25
N GLY A 1201 37.52 -15.77 -10.26
CA GLY A 1201 38.68 -15.82 -9.37
C GLY A 1201 38.37 -16.18 -7.91
N VAL A 1202 37.17 -15.88 -7.41
CA VAL A 1202 36.81 -16.06 -5.99
C VAL A 1202 35.39 -16.58 -5.83
N VAL A 1203 35.23 -17.73 -5.15
CA VAL A 1203 33.90 -18.21 -4.72
C VAL A 1203 33.83 -18.14 -3.20
N ARG A 1204 32.82 -17.41 -2.69
CA ARG A 1204 32.44 -17.37 -1.28
C ARG A 1204 31.16 -18.17 -1.10
N ILE A 1205 31.15 -19.13 -0.19
CA ILE A 1205 29.98 -19.94 0.15
C ILE A 1205 29.64 -19.69 1.62
N TRP A 1206 28.40 -19.29 1.90
CA TRP A 1206 27.96 -18.88 3.22
C TRP A 1206 26.97 -19.88 3.82
N GLY A 1207 27.14 -20.20 5.11
CA GLY A 1207 26.27 -21.11 5.85
C GLY A 1207 26.65 -22.58 5.69
N VAL A 1208 27.90 -22.86 5.35
CA VAL A 1208 28.47 -24.22 5.34
C VAL A 1208 28.71 -24.61 6.80
N GLY A 1209 27.82 -25.45 7.34
CA GLY A 1209 27.79 -25.81 8.77
C GLY A 1209 28.78 -26.89 9.21
N THR A 1210 29.70 -27.30 8.33
CA THR A 1210 30.71 -28.34 8.54
C THR A 1210 32.06 -27.90 7.98
N GLU A 1211 33.14 -28.37 8.58
CA GLU A 1211 34.50 -28.13 8.07
C GLU A 1211 34.63 -28.68 6.64
N VAL A 1212 35.04 -27.84 5.69
CA VAL A 1212 35.35 -28.29 4.32
C VAL A 1212 36.79 -28.77 4.29
N THR A 1213 36.97 -30.06 4.02
CA THR A 1213 38.27 -30.73 4.06
C THR A 1213 38.95 -30.77 2.69
N GLU A 1214 38.18 -30.88 1.62
CA GLU A 1214 38.66 -30.92 0.24
C GLU A 1214 37.68 -30.19 -0.69
N VAL A 1215 38.21 -29.53 -1.73
CA VAL A 1215 37.42 -29.02 -2.85
C VAL A 1215 38.08 -29.44 -4.15
N THR A 1216 37.27 -29.90 -5.10
CA THR A 1216 37.71 -30.28 -6.44
C THR A 1216 36.87 -29.56 -7.48
N ILE A 1217 37.52 -28.86 -8.42
CA ILE A 1217 36.88 -28.32 -9.62
C ILE A 1217 37.12 -29.27 -10.80
N THR A 1218 36.05 -29.75 -11.41
CA THR A 1218 36.09 -30.56 -12.64
C THR A 1218 35.81 -29.68 -13.84
N LEU A 1219 36.82 -29.54 -14.70
CA LEU A 1219 36.75 -28.90 -16.01
C LEU A 1219 36.64 -29.97 -17.12
N ASN A 1220 36.50 -29.54 -18.38
CA ASN A 1220 36.53 -30.44 -19.54
C ASN A 1220 37.80 -31.32 -19.60
N ASP A 1221 38.93 -30.84 -19.05
CA ASP A 1221 40.21 -31.55 -19.01
C ASP A 1221 40.40 -32.45 -17.77
N GLY A 1222 39.43 -32.47 -16.84
CA GLY A 1222 39.42 -33.32 -15.65
C GLY A 1222 39.35 -32.55 -14.30
N PRO A 1223 39.39 -33.29 -13.17
CA PRO A 1223 39.36 -32.73 -11.82
C PRO A 1223 40.71 -32.13 -11.38
N GLN A 1224 40.66 -30.97 -10.70
CA GLN A 1224 41.80 -30.31 -10.06
C GLN A 1224 41.44 -29.91 -8.61
N PRO A 1225 42.33 -30.12 -7.62
CA PRO A 1225 42.07 -29.77 -6.23
C PRO A 1225 42.30 -28.28 -5.96
N LEU A 1226 41.44 -27.67 -5.14
CA LEU A 1226 41.52 -26.29 -4.66
C LEU A 1226 41.76 -26.24 -3.15
N THR A 1227 42.47 -25.21 -2.67
CA THR A 1227 42.77 -25.04 -1.23
C THR A 1227 41.64 -24.32 -0.51
N PRO A 1228 41.02 -24.91 0.54
CA PRO A 1228 40.03 -24.22 1.36
C PRO A 1228 40.62 -23.10 2.22
N GLN A 1229 39.86 -22.01 2.37
CA GLN A 1229 39.89 -21.16 3.56
C GLN A 1229 38.49 -21.17 4.19
N HIS A 1230 38.28 -22.07 5.15
CA HIS A 1230 37.03 -22.20 5.88
C HIS A 1230 37.14 -21.57 7.28
N ASN A 1231 36.11 -20.82 7.69
CA ASN A 1231 35.96 -20.24 9.01
C ASN A 1231 34.71 -20.82 9.68
N LEU A 1232 34.93 -21.63 10.72
CA LEU A 1232 33.89 -22.37 11.45
C LEU A 1232 32.95 -21.45 12.26
N GLU A 1233 33.43 -20.30 12.73
CA GLU A 1233 32.64 -19.37 13.55
C GLU A 1233 31.63 -18.58 12.69
N SER A 1234 32.02 -18.20 11.46
CA SER A 1234 31.15 -17.48 10.53
C SER A 1234 30.44 -18.38 9.51
N GLN A 1235 30.73 -19.68 9.47
CA GLN A 1235 30.25 -20.64 8.46
C GLN A 1235 30.56 -20.22 7.02
N VAL A 1236 31.67 -19.52 6.80
CA VAL A 1236 32.14 -19.10 5.47
C VAL A 1236 33.21 -20.05 4.97
N SER A 1237 33.02 -20.58 3.77
CA SER A 1237 34.08 -21.18 2.97
C SER A 1237 34.45 -20.24 1.82
N THR A 1238 35.70 -19.81 1.76
CA THR A 1238 36.25 -19.06 0.63
C THR A 1238 37.29 -19.89 -0.10
N PHE A 1239 37.22 -19.89 -1.43
CA PHE A 1239 38.17 -20.56 -2.31
C PHE A 1239 38.76 -19.53 -3.26
N LEU A 1240 40.09 -19.49 -3.34
CA LEU A 1240 40.87 -18.61 -4.19
C LEU A 1240 41.45 -19.43 -5.34
N GLU A 1241 41.22 -19.00 -6.57
CA GLU A 1241 41.80 -19.64 -7.74
C GLU A 1241 42.44 -18.60 -8.67
N HIS A 1242 43.75 -18.70 -8.87
CA HIS A 1242 44.53 -17.72 -9.62
C HIS A 1242 44.64 -18.02 -11.13
N LEU A 1243 44.15 -19.18 -11.61
CA LEU A 1243 44.59 -19.74 -12.90
C LEU A 1243 43.50 -20.29 -13.84
N ILE A 1244 42.19 -20.05 -13.60
CA ILE A 1244 41.16 -20.38 -14.59
C ILE A 1244 40.97 -19.26 -15.61
N GLN A 1245 41.23 -19.59 -16.88
CA GLN A 1245 41.01 -18.77 -18.07
C GLN A 1245 39.92 -19.39 -18.97
N LEU A 1246 38.85 -19.90 -18.33
CA LEU A 1246 37.77 -20.68 -18.97
C LEU A 1246 36.36 -20.24 -18.56
N TRP A 1247 36.15 -18.95 -18.32
CA TRP A 1247 34.81 -18.37 -18.35
C TRP A 1247 34.60 -17.70 -19.72
N LEU A 1248 33.59 -18.20 -20.47
CA LEU A 1248 33.17 -17.81 -21.83
C LEU A 1248 33.79 -18.52 -23.04
N MET A 1249 34.65 -19.54 -22.89
CA MET A 1249 34.87 -20.46 -24.02
C MET A 1249 33.58 -21.22 -24.38
N PRO A 1250 33.26 -21.41 -25.68
CA PRO A 1250 32.14 -22.24 -26.07
C PRO A 1250 32.36 -23.68 -25.60
N MET A 1251 31.33 -24.28 -24.99
CA MET A 1251 31.30 -25.64 -24.43
C MET A 1251 32.04 -25.90 -23.10
N SER A 1252 32.44 -24.88 -22.32
CA SER A 1252 32.96 -25.11 -20.95
C SER A 1252 31.83 -25.32 -19.93
N LYS A 1253 31.47 -26.59 -19.63
CA LYS A 1253 30.78 -26.93 -18.38
C LYS A 1253 31.80 -27.18 -17.28
N TYR A 1254 31.45 -26.85 -16.04
CA TYR A 1254 32.27 -27.17 -14.88
C TYR A 1254 31.42 -27.50 -13.65
N CYS A 1255 31.97 -28.35 -12.78
CA CYS A 1255 31.38 -28.74 -11.50
C CYS A 1255 32.41 -28.51 -10.38
N VAL A 1256 32.05 -27.78 -9.32
CA VAL A 1256 32.89 -27.66 -8.11
C VAL A 1256 32.27 -28.49 -6.99
N TYR A 1257 32.97 -29.52 -6.55
CA TYR A 1257 32.56 -30.42 -5.47
C TYR A 1257 33.17 -29.99 -4.13
N LEU A 1258 32.37 -30.03 -3.08
CA LEU A 1258 32.79 -29.80 -1.68
C LEU A 1258 32.74 -31.12 -0.89
N HIS A 1259 33.81 -31.42 -0.15
CA HIS A 1259 33.97 -32.62 0.70
C HIS A 1259 34.26 -32.26 2.16
#